data_AF-C5CHP0-F1
#
_entry.id   AF-C5CHP0-F1
#
_cell.length_a   1.000
_cell.length_b   1.000
_cell.length_c   1.000
_cell.angle_alpha   90.00
_cell.angle_beta   90.00
_cell.angle_gamma   90.00
#
_symmetry.space_group_name_H-M   'P 1'
#
loop_
_entity.id
_entity.type
_entity.pdbx_description
1 polymer ?
#
loop_
_entity_poly.entity_id
_entity_poly.type
_entity_poly.pdbx_seq_one_letter_code
_entity_poly.pdbx_strand_id
1 'polypeptide(L)'
;MKEKNVIIIITVFTILLVLTACNNKVSSIPEILNVIIEGSNVSLELKQVEKSEFLLSVDTLPESLSDGIRFSGSMVTVKVTEPGTHTLYLYVVKRGKLIGTPKTLVVETYENRLLPPEFNYSLLYGKLRVQLSSRQLGIESYVVELNGVTYESKYGTFEFTPVKGDKLELGFYVQRTNGEKSDKKRVLLDLSEDTPPTVRIKLPSPYTGDRIPMVVFDDWDDSEDIKVESNADGLPLLFDGKYLIPLFTLPAGDHILNIKVTDNGKNVSTTKFEIHVVKKFSTRVPTLYIEEGGAFRKASWQSDVKELELEHFSQGLWRVLTRLKGEQRFMKIKKEWISDGGDLYRITALATDARYLPSIPVFAKKESVRRLTSENILSLYGDDVLFSAGNTYRFLGNVAVWEGKLLRVEPSVTCTFSRGGKLLVKGTMEVDGRKGRISFTSHTAFSEIKVERGGIFIARGVDFKNVSIDARDAAIIVLDDCNIQGNVKISASSVQIYNSTLRGEISFDSIQEFYLLSSQLQTNSLNFSNIKKSTVVNSTLEASEVTVQDSIVQFFDAMFKTQTMRIRSLSSVNLSFGNLSVSNIHVSNASKLYLEGVEVSDNEVPAVVESFSRIIVVNSECCASETSVDDTSEIVIYNSGDRSVQRIR
;
A
#
# COMPACT_ATOMS: atom_id res chain seq x y z
N MET A 1 -89.50 16.46 72.65
CA MET A 1 -88.08 16.13 72.43
C MET A 1 -87.82 16.21 70.94
N LYS A 2 -87.73 17.38 70.31
CA LYS A 2 -86.85 18.54 70.58
C LYS A 2 -85.37 18.15 70.49
N GLU A 3 -84.70 18.76 69.49
CA GLU A 3 -83.25 18.95 69.28
C GLU A 3 -82.41 17.95 68.47
N LYS A 4 -82.80 16.70 68.22
CA LYS A 4 -81.95 15.77 67.41
C LYS A 4 -82.21 15.72 65.90
N ASN A 5 -83.40 16.09 65.41
CA ASN A 5 -83.73 15.95 63.98
C ASN A 5 -83.43 17.19 63.11
N VAL A 6 -83.17 18.35 63.71
CA VAL A 6 -82.84 19.58 62.96
C VAL A 6 -81.34 19.64 62.62
N ILE A 7 -80.48 19.06 63.47
CA ILE A 7 -79.02 19.06 63.23
C ILE A 7 -78.64 18.11 62.08
N ILE A 8 -79.32 16.97 61.92
CA ILE A 8 -79.02 16.03 60.83
C ILE A 8 -79.42 16.61 59.46
N ILE A 9 -80.57 17.30 59.37
CA ILE A 9 -81.02 17.91 58.11
C ILE A 9 -80.13 19.10 57.72
N ILE A 10 -79.69 19.93 58.67
CA ILE A 10 -78.78 21.04 58.37
C ILE A 10 -77.39 20.51 57.98
N THR A 11 -76.88 19.44 58.60
CA THR A 11 -75.56 18.88 58.26
C THR A 11 -75.56 18.24 56.86
N VAL A 12 -76.63 17.54 56.48
CA VAL A 12 -76.76 16.95 55.13
C VAL A 12 -76.96 18.03 54.06
N PHE A 13 -77.71 19.10 54.35
CA PHE A 13 -77.89 20.20 53.39
C PHE A 13 -76.62 21.05 53.21
N THR A 14 -75.80 21.20 54.27
CA THR A 14 -74.52 21.93 54.18
C THR A 14 -73.46 21.11 53.45
N ILE A 15 -73.43 19.78 53.60
CA ILE A 15 -72.55 18.89 52.83
C ILE A 15 -72.97 18.84 51.34
N LEU A 16 -74.27 18.90 51.04
CA LEU A 16 -74.76 18.94 49.65
C LEU A 16 -74.50 20.30 48.96
N LEU A 17 -74.49 21.41 49.71
CA LEU A 17 -74.11 22.74 49.20
C LEU A 17 -72.59 22.89 49.01
N VAL A 18 -71.76 22.22 49.81
CA VAL A 18 -70.30 22.20 49.61
C VAL A 18 -69.90 21.25 48.46
N LEU A 19 -70.65 20.17 48.21
CA LEU A 19 -70.43 19.28 47.07
C LEU A 19 -70.97 19.82 45.73
N THR A 20 -71.88 20.79 45.75
CA THR A 20 -72.37 21.46 44.52
C THR A 20 -71.61 22.75 44.17
N ALA A 21 -70.67 23.18 45.02
CA ALA A 21 -69.74 24.27 44.70
C ALA A 21 -68.44 23.79 44.00
N CYS A 22 -68.30 22.49 43.72
CA CYS A 22 -67.12 21.94 43.06
C CYS A 22 -67.50 20.91 41.98
N ASN A 23 -68.32 21.30 41.01
CA ASN A 23 -68.32 20.57 39.75
C ASN A 23 -68.72 21.44 38.57
N ASN A 24 -67.76 22.23 38.09
CA ASN A 24 -67.64 22.65 36.69
C ASN A 24 -66.23 23.23 36.46
N LYS A 25 -65.18 22.45 36.76
CA LYS A 25 -63.91 22.62 36.07
C LYS A 25 -64.06 21.96 34.70
N VAL A 26 -64.76 22.63 33.78
CA VAL A 26 -64.54 22.36 32.36
C VAL A 26 -63.06 22.68 32.14
N SER A 27 -62.27 21.65 31.82
CA SER A 27 -60.86 21.82 31.48
C SER A 27 -60.78 22.78 30.28
N SER A 28 -60.49 24.04 30.54
CA SER A 28 -60.38 25.10 29.54
C SER A 28 -59.07 25.04 28.75
N ILE A 29 -58.45 23.86 28.68
CA ILE A 29 -57.20 23.63 27.96
C ILE A 29 -57.58 23.16 26.54
N PRO A 30 -57.10 23.82 25.48
CA PRO A 30 -57.38 23.41 24.12
C PRO A 30 -56.74 22.04 23.81
N GLU A 31 -57.51 21.16 23.17
CA GLU A 31 -57.06 19.81 22.77
C GLU A 31 -56.60 19.84 21.31
N ILE A 32 -55.30 19.62 21.10
CA ILE A 32 -54.67 19.52 19.77
C ILE A 32 -54.76 18.06 19.33
N LEU A 33 -55.42 17.83 18.19
CA LEU A 33 -55.58 16.50 17.58
C LEU A 33 -54.36 16.14 16.73
N ASN A 34 -53.86 17.09 15.94
CA ASN A 34 -52.74 16.87 15.03
C ASN A 34 -51.93 18.16 14.80
N VAL A 35 -50.66 18.00 14.44
CA VAL A 35 -49.72 19.07 14.11
C VAL A 35 -49.07 18.72 12.78
N ILE A 36 -49.22 19.57 11.77
CA ILE A 36 -48.66 19.39 10.42
C ILE A 36 -47.65 20.49 10.19
N ILE A 37 -46.40 20.13 9.93
CA ILE A 37 -45.31 21.09 9.66
C ILE A 37 -44.82 20.89 8.22
N GLU A 38 -44.86 21.95 7.43
CA GLU A 38 -44.37 21.99 6.04
C GLU A 38 -43.45 23.19 5.86
N GLY A 39 -42.14 22.97 5.99
CA GLY A 39 -41.16 24.06 6.05
C GLY A 39 -41.47 25.05 7.17
N SER A 40 -41.86 26.27 6.80
CA SER A 40 -42.18 27.37 7.73
C SER A 40 -43.66 27.42 8.12
N ASN A 41 -44.52 26.62 7.50
CA ASN A 41 -45.93 26.59 7.81
C ASN A 41 -46.21 25.53 8.88
N VAL A 42 -46.83 25.94 9.98
CA VAL A 42 -47.31 25.04 11.04
C VAL A 42 -48.83 25.11 11.09
N SER A 43 -49.47 23.96 10.89
CA SER A 43 -50.92 23.82 10.99
C SER A 43 -51.29 23.01 12.22
N LEU A 44 -52.21 23.52 13.01
CA LEU A 44 -52.76 22.84 14.20
C LEU A 44 -54.19 22.44 13.92
N GLU A 45 -54.49 21.15 14.10
CA GLU A 45 -55.84 20.62 14.08
C GLU A 45 -56.35 20.47 15.52
N LEU A 46 -57.51 21.04 15.80
CA LEU A 46 -58.09 21.14 17.14
C LEU A 46 -59.42 20.43 17.22
N LYS A 47 -59.68 19.83 18.39
CA LYS A 47 -60.99 19.28 18.70
C LYS A 47 -61.99 20.42 18.93
N GLN A 48 -62.97 20.53 18.03
CA GLN A 48 -63.92 21.63 18.07
C GLN A 48 -64.84 21.52 19.28
N VAL A 49 -64.83 22.53 20.14
CA VAL A 49 -65.83 22.74 21.21
C VAL A 49 -66.70 23.91 20.79
N GLU A 50 -68.01 23.70 20.67
CA GLU A 50 -68.96 24.68 20.11
C GLU A 50 -68.74 26.11 20.65
N LYS A 51 -68.66 27.08 19.71
CA LYS A 51 -68.49 28.53 19.95
C LYS A 51 -67.22 28.96 20.71
N SER A 52 -66.14 28.19 20.64
CA SER A 52 -64.85 28.59 21.20
C SER A 52 -64.02 29.37 20.17
N GLU A 53 -63.49 30.52 20.58
CA GLU A 53 -62.48 31.27 19.85
C GLU A 53 -61.11 30.96 20.46
N PHE A 54 -60.06 30.91 19.64
CA PHE A 54 -58.70 30.61 20.09
C PHE A 54 -57.72 31.73 19.69
N LEU A 55 -56.66 31.89 20.48
CA LEU A 55 -55.50 32.73 20.15
C LEU A 55 -54.27 31.82 20.06
N LEU A 56 -53.56 31.88 18.94
CA LEU A 56 -52.27 31.24 18.73
C LEU A 56 -51.16 32.30 18.67
N SER A 57 -50.14 32.16 19.52
CA SER A 57 -48.92 32.99 19.48
C SER A 57 -47.67 32.11 19.34
N VAL A 58 -46.60 32.68 18.78
CA VAL A 58 -45.33 32.00 18.46
C VAL A 58 -44.21 32.65 19.27
N ASP A 59 -43.41 31.82 19.96
CA ASP A 59 -42.23 32.11 20.79
C ASP A 59 -42.44 33.00 22.02
N THR A 60 -43.47 33.84 22.00
CA THR A 60 -43.83 34.75 23.09
C THR A 60 -45.15 34.36 23.70
N LEU A 61 -45.21 34.40 25.03
CA LEU A 61 -46.46 34.18 25.76
C LEU A 61 -47.34 35.43 25.59
N PRO A 62 -48.54 35.32 25.00
CA PRO A 62 -49.37 36.49 24.70
C PRO A 62 -49.92 37.12 25.98
N GLU A 63 -49.76 38.44 26.12
CA GLU A 63 -50.31 39.22 27.25
C GLU A 63 -51.69 39.80 26.90
N SER A 64 -51.99 39.92 25.60
CA SER A 64 -53.19 40.52 25.06
C SER A 64 -53.71 39.80 23.81
N LEU A 65 -54.92 40.15 23.38
CA LEU A 65 -55.54 39.56 22.18
C LEU A 65 -54.90 40.01 20.86
N SER A 66 -54.02 41.01 20.87
CA SER A 66 -53.28 41.46 19.68
C SER A 66 -51.97 40.72 19.45
N ASP A 67 -51.51 39.91 20.42
CA ASP A 67 -50.19 39.29 20.41
C ASP A 67 -50.16 37.94 19.67
N GLY A 68 -51.18 37.68 18.84
CA GLY A 68 -51.31 36.41 18.14
C GLY A 68 -52.46 36.40 17.12
N ILE A 69 -52.66 35.24 16.51
CA ILE A 69 -53.67 35.01 15.49
C ILE A 69 -54.95 34.50 16.16
N ARG A 70 -56.04 35.24 16.00
CA ARG A 70 -57.38 34.85 16.46
C ARG A 70 -58.10 34.06 15.37
N PHE A 71 -58.72 32.96 15.75
CA PHE A 71 -59.50 32.16 14.82
C PHE A 71 -60.65 31.42 15.52
N SER A 72 -61.69 31.12 14.74
CA SER A 72 -62.86 30.37 15.18
C SER A 72 -63.08 29.21 14.20
N GLY A 73 -62.45 28.07 14.49
CA GLY A 73 -62.45 26.90 13.62
C GLY A 73 -61.67 25.74 14.23
N SER A 74 -61.72 24.58 13.58
CA SER A 74 -60.97 23.37 13.97
C SER A 74 -59.55 23.33 13.43
N MET A 75 -59.14 24.30 12.61
CA MET A 75 -57.80 24.34 12.02
C MET A 75 -57.28 25.77 11.97
N VAL A 76 -55.98 25.93 12.23
CA VAL A 76 -55.23 27.18 12.04
C VAL A 76 -53.89 26.86 11.41
N THR A 77 -53.46 27.71 10.48
CA THR A 77 -52.11 27.66 9.89
C THR A 77 -51.40 28.96 10.19
N VAL A 78 -50.19 28.87 10.72
CA VAL A 78 -49.30 30.01 10.96
C VAL A 78 -48.01 29.82 10.17
N LYS A 79 -47.53 30.88 9.54
CA LYS A 79 -46.20 30.91 8.92
C LYS A 79 -45.20 31.46 9.92
N VAL A 80 -44.25 30.64 10.34
CA VAL A 80 -43.14 31.02 11.22
C VAL A 80 -42.02 31.62 10.37
N THR A 81 -41.58 32.82 10.69
CA THR A 81 -40.67 33.61 9.84
C THR A 81 -39.21 33.18 9.93
N GLU A 82 -38.78 32.65 11.06
CA GLU A 82 -37.42 32.15 11.27
C GLU A 82 -37.43 30.61 11.32
N PRO A 83 -36.42 29.92 10.78
CA PRO A 83 -36.26 28.48 10.95
C PRO A 83 -35.63 28.15 12.31
N GLY A 84 -36.06 27.05 12.93
CA GLY A 84 -35.52 26.60 14.21
C GLY A 84 -36.56 25.95 15.11
N THR A 85 -36.24 25.86 16.40
CA THR A 85 -37.18 25.38 17.42
C THR A 85 -38.03 26.53 17.91
N HIS A 86 -39.35 26.41 17.78
CA HIS A 86 -40.32 27.42 18.18
C HIS A 86 -41.29 26.89 19.21
N THR A 87 -41.75 27.76 20.09
CA THR A 87 -42.77 27.43 21.11
C THR A 87 -44.10 28.07 20.75
N LEU A 88 -45.10 27.26 20.47
CA LEU A 88 -46.47 27.70 20.19
C LEU A 88 -47.29 27.72 21.47
N TYR A 89 -47.97 28.84 21.72
CA TYR A 89 -48.90 29.02 22.83
C TYR A 89 -50.32 29.13 22.31
N LEU A 90 -51.16 28.17 22.66
CA LEU A 90 -52.57 28.13 22.27
C LEU A 90 -53.48 28.40 23.48
N TYR A 91 -54.26 29.47 23.41
CA TYR A 91 -55.21 29.90 24.43
C TYR A 91 -56.66 29.81 23.95
N VAL A 92 -57.58 29.55 24.88
CA VAL A 92 -59.02 29.75 24.67
C VAL A 92 -59.36 31.21 24.96
N VAL A 93 -60.08 31.85 24.05
CA VAL A 93 -60.61 33.21 24.18
C VAL A 93 -62.10 33.12 24.53
N LYS A 94 -62.51 33.78 25.61
CA LYS A 94 -63.94 33.88 25.99
C LYS A 94 -64.26 35.30 26.45
N ARG A 95 -65.31 35.90 25.87
CA ARG A 95 -65.75 37.28 26.16
C ARG A 95 -64.60 38.30 26.08
N GLY A 96 -63.70 38.14 25.12
CA GLY A 96 -62.57 39.05 24.91
C GLY A 96 -61.43 38.94 25.93
N LYS A 97 -61.31 37.84 26.67
CA LYS A 97 -60.20 37.57 27.59
C LYS A 97 -59.57 36.21 27.32
N LEU A 98 -58.25 36.10 27.53
CA LEU A 98 -57.52 34.84 27.56
C LEU A 98 -57.89 34.05 28.81
N ILE A 99 -58.28 32.78 28.64
CA ILE A 99 -58.78 31.93 29.72
C ILE A 99 -57.81 30.79 29.99
N GLY A 100 -57.44 30.62 31.25
CA GLY A 100 -56.68 29.46 31.73
C GLY A 100 -55.19 29.52 31.39
N THR A 101 -54.52 28.36 31.48
CA THR A 101 -53.13 28.17 31.05
C THR A 101 -53.10 27.74 29.59
N PRO A 102 -52.12 28.22 28.80
CA PRO A 102 -52.03 27.84 27.40
C PRO A 102 -51.64 26.38 27.25
N LYS A 103 -52.08 25.76 26.16
CA LYS A 103 -51.42 24.56 25.66
C LYS A 103 -50.14 25.02 24.98
N THR A 104 -49.01 24.51 25.48
CA THR A 104 -47.68 24.79 24.92
C THR A 104 -47.27 23.62 24.04
N LEU A 105 -46.77 23.91 22.85
CA LEU A 105 -46.27 22.92 21.88
C LEU A 105 -44.94 23.41 21.31
N VAL A 106 -43.91 22.59 21.39
CA VAL A 106 -42.62 22.88 20.74
C VAL A 106 -42.62 22.25 19.36
N VAL A 107 -42.30 23.05 18.34
CA VAL A 107 -42.23 22.62 16.93
C VAL A 107 -40.89 23.02 16.34
N GLU A 108 -40.39 22.25 15.39
CA GLU A 108 -39.19 22.59 14.63
C GLU A 108 -39.57 22.90 13.18
N THR A 109 -39.28 24.13 12.75
CA THR A 109 -39.60 24.64 11.41
C THR A 109 -38.33 24.83 10.58
N TYR A 110 -38.50 24.81 9.26
CA TYR A 110 -37.42 24.97 8.31
C TYR A 110 -37.76 26.05 7.29
N GLU A 111 -36.75 26.66 6.68
CA GLU A 111 -36.96 27.75 5.73
C GLU A 111 -37.81 27.32 4.52
N ASN A 112 -37.60 26.08 4.05
CA ASN A 112 -38.20 25.53 2.84
C ASN A 112 -38.89 24.18 3.08
N ARG A 113 -39.95 23.93 2.30
CA ARG A 113 -40.61 22.62 2.20
C ARG A 113 -39.60 21.53 1.85
N LEU A 114 -39.78 20.35 2.42
CA LEU A 114 -38.92 19.21 2.15
C LEU A 114 -39.10 18.69 0.72
N LEU A 115 -37.99 18.56 -0.03
CA LEU A 115 -37.98 18.06 -1.40
C LEU A 115 -37.50 16.61 -1.43
N PRO A 116 -37.89 15.83 -2.46
CA PRO A 116 -37.38 14.48 -2.64
C PRO A 116 -35.85 14.46 -2.77
N PRO A 117 -35.17 13.42 -2.27
CA PRO A 117 -33.72 13.33 -2.39
C PRO A 117 -33.28 13.14 -3.84
N GLU A 118 -32.03 13.52 -4.13
CA GLU A 118 -31.32 13.09 -5.32
C GLU A 118 -31.11 11.57 -5.27
N PHE A 119 -31.29 10.91 -6.41
CA PHE A 119 -31.21 9.45 -6.54
C PHE A 119 -30.11 9.06 -7.51
N ASN A 120 -29.27 8.12 -7.09
CA ASN A 120 -28.29 7.46 -7.92
C ASN A 120 -28.28 5.96 -7.61
N TYR A 121 -27.93 5.13 -8.59
CA TYR A 121 -27.81 3.69 -8.39
C TYR A 121 -26.62 3.12 -9.16
N SER A 122 -26.14 1.97 -8.73
CA SER A 122 -25.18 1.14 -9.46
C SER A 122 -25.54 -0.32 -9.27
N LEU A 123 -25.49 -1.09 -10.35
CA LEU A 123 -25.59 -2.54 -10.32
C LEU A 123 -24.18 -3.11 -10.58
N LEU A 124 -23.66 -3.90 -9.64
CA LEU A 124 -22.35 -4.53 -9.74
C LEU A 124 -22.43 -5.93 -9.13
N TYR A 125 -21.99 -6.94 -9.87
CA TYR A 125 -21.96 -8.34 -9.43
C TYR A 125 -23.31 -8.81 -8.84
N GLY A 126 -24.40 -8.52 -9.55
CA GLY A 126 -25.77 -8.88 -9.15
C GLY A 126 -26.30 -8.10 -7.93
N LYS A 127 -25.60 -7.05 -7.47
CA LYS A 127 -26.00 -6.23 -6.33
C LYS A 127 -26.37 -4.82 -6.74
N LEU A 128 -27.61 -4.44 -6.46
CA LEU A 128 -28.12 -3.09 -6.66
C LEU A 128 -27.80 -2.24 -5.44
N ARG A 129 -26.90 -1.28 -5.59
CA ARG A 129 -26.66 -0.23 -4.60
C ARG A 129 -27.46 1.01 -4.98
N VAL A 130 -28.26 1.51 -4.04
CA VAL A 130 -29.02 2.76 -4.18
C VAL A 130 -28.44 3.80 -3.24
N GLN A 131 -28.24 5.01 -3.75
CA GLN A 131 -27.75 6.14 -3.01
C GLN A 131 -28.71 7.33 -3.13
N LEU A 132 -29.21 7.76 -1.97
CA LEU A 132 -30.05 8.94 -1.81
C LEU A 132 -29.25 10.03 -1.11
N SER A 133 -29.39 11.27 -1.56
CA SER A 133 -28.75 12.40 -0.89
C SER A 133 -29.63 13.65 -0.93
N SER A 134 -29.58 14.46 0.12
CA SER A 134 -30.24 15.76 0.17
C SER A 134 -29.31 16.78 0.81
N ARG A 135 -29.30 18.00 0.27
CA ARG A 135 -28.57 19.15 0.85
C ARG A 135 -29.43 19.94 1.84
N GLN A 136 -30.69 19.52 2.05
CA GLN A 136 -31.60 20.19 2.97
C GLN A 136 -31.25 19.85 4.42
N LEU A 137 -31.45 20.83 5.31
CA LEU A 137 -31.18 20.66 6.74
C LEU A 137 -32.26 19.80 7.42
N GLY A 138 -31.86 19.17 8.53
CA GLY A 138 -32.77 18.45 9.42
C GLY A 138 -33.18 17.04 8.98
N ILE A 139 -32.53 16.47 7.96
CA ILE A 139 -32.83 15.10 7.50
C ILE A 139 -32.46 14.10 8.61
N GLU A 140 -33.46 13.38 9.10
CA GLU A 140 -33.30 12.30 10.07
C GLU A 140 -32.98 10.99 9.36
N SER A 141 -33.70 10.71 8.27
CA SER A 141 -33.54 9.47 7.52
C SER A 141 -33.94 9.57 6.05
N TYR A 142 -33.37 8.66 5.28
CA TYR A 142 -33.73 8.36 3.92
C TYR A 142 -34.53 7.07 3.91
N VAL A 143 -35.59 7.00 3.10
CA VAL A 143 -36.45 5.82 3.01
C VAL A 143 -36.56 5.35 1.56
N VAL A 144 -36.34 4.06 1.36
CA VAL A 144 -36.59 3.34 0.10
C VAL A 144 -37.72 2.34 0.33
N GLU A 145 -38.67 2.29 -0.59
CA GLU A 145 -39.73 1.31 -0.63
C GLU A 145 -39.56 0.44 -1.86
N LEU A 146 -39.45 -0.87 -1.62
CA LEU A 146 -39.24 -1.88 -2.64
C LEU A 146 -40.19 -3.05 -2.40
N ASN A 147 -41.03 -3.39 -3.40
CA ASN A 147 -42.02 -4.47 -3.32
C ASN A 147 -42.93 -4.40 -2.08
N GLY A 148 -43.30 -3.19 -1.65
CA GLY A 148 -44.13 -2.95 -0.46
C GLY A 148 -43.39 -3.04 0.88
N VAL A 149 -42.08 -3.32 0.88
CA VAL A 149 -41.23 -3.30 2.07
C VAL A 149 -40.47 -1.98 2.14
N THR A 150 -40.43 -1.36 3.32
CA THR A 150 -39.72 -0.10 3.55
C THR A 150 -38.39 -0.34 4.25
N TYR A 151 -37.36 0.35 3.77
CA TYR A 151 -35.98 0.32 4.26
C TYR A 151 -35.57 1.73 4.62
N GLU A 152 -34.95 1.92 5.78
CA GLU A 152 -34.58 3.23 6.31
C GLU A 152 -33.07 3.30 6.58
N SER A 153 -32.44 4.43 6.23
CA SER A 153 -31.00 4.66 6.41
C SER A 153 -30.73 6.11 6.76
N LYS A 154 -29.90 6.35 7.78
CA LYS A 154 -29.43 7.72 8.12
C LYS A 154 -28.46 8.29 7.09
N TYR A 155 -27.75 7.42 6.37
CA TYR A 155 -26.70 7.81 5.41
C TYR A 155 -27.16 7.79 3.95
N GLY A 156 -28.39 7.32 3.69
CA GLY A 156 -28.96 7.27 2.34
C GLY A 156 -28.38 6.17 1.45
N THR A 157 -27.64 5.19 1.99
CA THR A 157 -27.12 4.05 1.23
C THR A 157 -27.91 2.78 1.53
N PHE A 158 -28.28 2.06 0.47
CA PHE A 158 -29.02 0.80 0.50
C PHE A 158 -28.40 -0.21 -0.47
N GLU A 159 -28.48 -1.50 -0.14
CA GLU A 159 -28.00 -2.60 -0.99
C GLU A 159 -29.08 -3.67 -1.09
N PHE A 160 -29.37 -4.12 -2.31
CA PHE A 160 -30.38 -5.13 -2.63
C PHE A 160 -29.78 -6.17 -3.59
N THR A 161 -30.32 -7.39 -3.57
CA THR A 161 -29.97 -8.46 -4.51
C THR A 161 -31.19 -8.73 -5.42
N PRO A 162 -31.32 -8.00 -6.54
CA PRO A 162 -32.42 -8.21 -7.48
C PRO A 162 -32.28 -9.52 -8.25
N VAL A 163 -33.35 -9.94 -8.91
CA VAL A 163 -33.33 -11.05 -9.87
C VAL A 163 -33.15 -10.49 -11.28
N LYS A 164 -32.25 -11.09 -12.07
CA LYS A 164 -31.97 -10.69 -13.47
C LYS A 164 -33.22 -10.82 -14.33
N GLY A 165 -33.52 -9.78 -15.11
CA GLY A 165 -34.70 -9.73 -15.99
C GLY A 165 -35.93 -9.03 -15.40
N ASP A 166 -35.91 -8.65 -14.11
CA ASP A 166 -37.02 -7.94 -13.49
C ASP A 166 -37.04 -6.44 -13.82
N LYS A 167 -38.24 -5.85 -13.88
CA LYS A 167 -38.40 -4.39 -13.81
C LYS A 167 -38.65 -4.01 -12.36
N LEU A 168 -37.72 -3.24 -11.79
CA LEU A 168 -37.75 -2.89 -10.37
C LEU A 168 -38.31 -1.47 -10.19
N GLU A 169 -39.51 -1.36 -9.62
CA GLU A 169 -40.06 -0.05 -9.22
C GLU A 169 -39.59 0.30 -7.80
N LEU A 170 -38.82 1.39 -7.68
CA LEU A 170 -38.37 1.93 -6.41
C LEU A 170 -39.12 3.21 -6.08
N GLY A 171 -39.72 3.25 -4.90
CA GLY A 171 -40.23 4.48 -4.30
C GLY A 171 -39.24 5.02 -3.27
N PHE A 172 -39.04 6.32 -3.20
CA PHE A 172 -38.15 6.90 -2.19
C PHE A 172 -38.56 8.31 -1.76
N TYR A 173 -38.21 8.64 -0.53
CA TYR A 173 -38.44 9.95 0.09
C TYR A 173 -37.43 10.18 1.23
N VAL A 174 -37.39 11.41 1.75
CA VAL A 174 -36.65 11.75 2.97
C VAL A 174 -37.62 12.14 4.08
N GLN A 175 -37.19 11.92 5.31
CA GLN A 175 -37.89 12.33 6.52
C GLN A 175 -36.98 13.23 7.36
N ARG A 176 -37.55 14.34 7.86
CA ARG A 176 -36.90 15.23 8.82
C ARG A 176 -37.13 14.79 10.26
N THR A 177 -36.32 15.33 11.18
CA THR A 177 -36.44 15.15 12.64
C THR A 177 -37.79 15.53 13.21
N ASN A 178 -38.50 16.46 12.55
CA ASN A 178 -39.84 16.91 12.94
C ASN A 178 -40.97 16.01 12.38
N GLY A 179 -40.63 14.92 11.68
CA GLY A 179 -41.57 14.00 11.05
C GLY A 179 -42.10 14.43 9.67
N GLU A 180 -41.72 15.62 9.15
CA GLU A 180 -42.05 16.04 7.78
C GLU A 180 -41.43 15.06 6.78
N LYS A 181 -42.24 14.61 5.81
CA LYS A 181 -41.82 13.72 4.72
C LYS A 181 -41.85 14.47 3.39
N SER A 182 -40.86 14.24 2.54
CA SER A 182 -40.90 14.75 1.17
C SER A 182 -42.00 14.05 0.37
N ASP A 183 -42.37 14.63 -0.77
CA ASP A 183 -43.12 13.90 -1.79
C ASP A 183 -42.37 12.61 -2.17
N LYS A 184 -43.10 11.51 -2.35
CA LYS A 184 -42.53 10.23 -2.76
C LYS A 184 -42.23 10.26 -4.25
N LYS A 185 -40.95 10.11 -4.61
CA LYS A 185 -40.53 9.95 -6.01
C LYS A 185 -40.46 8.47 -6.34
N ARG A 186 -40.72 8.12 -7.61
CA ARG A 186 -40.64 6.75 -8.11
C ARG A 186 -39.72 6.68 -9.31
N VAL A 187 -38.92 5.62 -9.38
CA VAL A 187 -38.05 5.31 -10.52
C VAL A 187 -38.28 3.85 -10.89
N LEU A 188 -38.42 3.61 -12.18
CA LEU A 188 -38.44 2.26 -12.74
C LEU A 188 -37.03 1.94 -13.24
N LEU A 189 -36.38 0.96 -12.63
CA LEU A 189 -35.10 0.43 -13.08
C LEU A 189 -35.34 -0.75 -14.01
N ASP A 190 -34.78 -0.69 -15.21
CA ASP A 190 -34.74 -1.83 -16.10
C ASP A 190 -33.51 -2.68 -15.75
N LEU A 191 -33.74 -3.81 -15.08
CA LEU A 191 -32.71 -4.78 -14.70
C LEU A 191 -32.70 -5.96 -15.67
N SER A 192 -33.24 -5.79 -16.88
CA SER A 192 -33.12 -6.77 -17.97
C SER A 192 -31.93 -6.50 -18.87
N GLU A 193 -31.38 -5.28 -18.84
CA GLU A 193 -30.15 -4.95 -19.56
C GLU A 193 -28.96 -5.63 -18.87
N ASP A 194 -28.17 -6.30 -19.71
CA ASP A 194 -26.97 -7.04 -19.34
C ASP A 194 -25.82 -6.39 -20.10
N THR A 195 -25.06 -5.55 -19.43
CA THR A 195 -24.06 -4.73 -20.09
C THR A 195 -22.75 -5.50 -20.25
N PRO A 196 -22.04 -5.38 -21.38
CA PRO A 196 -20.78 -6.09 -21.55
C PRO A 196 -19.77 -5.73 -20.43
N PRO A 197 -19.01 -6.72 -19.94
CA PRO A 197 -18.05 -6.51 -18.85
C PRO A 197 -17.00 -5.47 -19.24
N THR A 198 -16.50 -4.70 -18.28
CA THR A 198 -15.44 -3.71 -18.49
C THR A 198 -14.20 -4.04 -17.68
N VAL A 199 -13.03 -3.67 -18.19
CA VAL A 199 -11.74 -3.95 -17.55
C VAL A 199 -11.02 -2.69 -17.14
N ARG A 200 -10.35 -2.72 -15.99
CA ARG A 200 -9.40 -1.70 -15.57
C ARG A 200 -8.07 -2.34 -15.21
N ILE A 201 -7.00 -1.69 -15.65
CA ILE A 201 -5.62 -2.09 -15.39
C ILE A 201 -4.92 -0.94 -14.70
N LYS A 202 -4.13 -1.26 -13.68
CA LYS A 202 -3.20 -0.33 -13.04
C LYS A 202 -1.84 -0.98 -12.91
N LEU A 203 -0.96 -0.66 -13.84
CA LEU A 203 0.40 -1.19 -13.83
C LEU A 203 1.23 -0.57 -12.70
N PRO A 204 2.16 -1.33 -12.11
CA PRO A 204 3.22 -0.73 -11.31
C PRO A 204 4.09 0.17 -12.20
N SER A 205 4.71 1.18 -11.60
CA SER A 205 5.62 2.07 -12.31
C SER A 205 7.00 2.05 -11.65
N PRO A 206 8.06 1.68 -12.38
CA PRO A 206 8.04 1.21 -13.77
C PRO A 206 7.48 -0.23 -13.86
N TYR A 207 6.88 -0.59 -15.00
CA TYR A 207 6.39 -1.95 -15.23
C TYR A 207 7.50 -2.83 -15.81
N THR A 208 7.75 -4.00 -15.20
CA THR A 208 8.89 -4.87 -15.51
C THR A 208 8.56 -6.06 -16.41
N GLY A 209 7.32 -6.13 -16.93
CA GLY A 209 6.87 -7.22 -17.81
C GLY A 209 6.37 -8.46 -17.07
N ASP A 210 6.20 -8.39 -15.74
CA ASP A 210 5.71 -9.50 -14.92
C ASP A 210 4.17 -9.61 -14.97
N ARG A 211 3.51 -9.98 -13.86
CA ARG A 211 2.05 -10.08 -13.81
C ARG A 211 1.37 -8.70 -13.90
N ILE A 212 0.27 -8.62 -14.64
CA ILE A 212 -0.51 -7.39 -14.87
C ILE A 212 -1.74 -7.41 -13.95
N PRO A 213 -1.87 -6.48 -12.99
CA PRO A 213 -3.08 -6.39 -12.18
C PRO A 213 -4.28 -5.97 -13.03
N MET A 214 -5.37 -6.74 -12.94
CA MET A 214 -6.60 -6.48 -13.68
C MET A 214 -7.80 -6.57 -12.74
N VAL A 215 -8.76 -5.67 -12.92
CA VAL A 215 -10.08 -5.74 -12.29
C VAL A 215 -11.12 -5.77 -13.39
N VAL A 216 -12.03 -6.74 -13.30
CA VAL A 216 -13.18 -6.88 -14.18
C VAL A 216 -14.42 -6.36 -13.45
N PHE A 217 -15.19 -5.52 -14.11
CA PHE A 217 -16.45 -4.99 -13.62
C PHE A 217 -17.56 -5.47 -14.53
N ASP A 218 -18.58 -6.05 -13.92
CA ASP A 218 -19.77 -6.51 -14.60
C ASP A 218 -20.97 -6.17 -13.72
N ASP A 219 -22.13 -5.98 -14.32
CA ASP A 219 -23.34 -5.64 -13.60
C ASP A 219 -23.98 -6.88 -12.96
N TRP A 220 -24.05 -8.00 -13.67
CA TRP A 220 -24.73 -9.21 -13.23
C TRP A 220 -23.82 -10.34 -12.78
N ASP A 221 -22.74 -10.58 -13.52
CA ASP A 221 -21.92 -11.78 -13.35
C ASP A 221 -20.77 -11.53 -12.36
N ASP A 222 -20.50 -12.52 -11.51
CA ASP A 222 -19.33 -12.52 -10.65
C ASP A 222 -18.06 -12.71 -11.46
N SER A 223 -16.91 -12.25 -10.96
CA SER A 223 -15.64 -12.35 -11.67
C SER A 223 -15.21 -13.78 -12.01
N GLU A 224 -15.73 -14.78 -11.29
CA GLU A 224 -15.45 -16.20 -11.51
C GLU A 224 -16.21 -16.77 -12.72
N ASP A 225 -17.36 -16.18 -13.04
CA ASP A 225 -18.22 -16.58 -14.14
C ASP A 225 -17.85 -15.91 -15.47
N ILE A 226 -16.86 -15.03 -15.42
CA ILE A 226 -16.39 -14.27 -16.57
C ILE A 226 -15.22 -14.98 -17.24
N LYS A 227 -15.37 -15.25 -18.54
CA LYS A 227 -14.29 -15.81 -19.37
C LYS A 227 -13.37 -14.70 -19.88
N VAL A 228 -12.07 -14.81 -19.59
CA VAL A 228 -11.04 -13.88 -20.05
C VAL A 228 -10.11 -14.55 -21.06
N GLU A 229 -10.03 -13.98 -22.26
CA GLU A 229 -9.06 -14.32 -23.30
C GLU A 229 -8.12 -13.13 -23.49
N SER A 230 -6.81 -13.31 -23.29
CA SER A 230 -5.87 -12.19 -23.38
C SER A 230 -4.51 -12.57 -23.94
N ASN A 231 -3.88 -11.61 -24.61
CA ASN A 231 -2.53 -11.73 -25.14
C ASN A 231 -1.81 -10.38 -25.18
N ALA A 232 -0.48 -10.39 -25.07
CA ALA A 232 0.38 -9.26 -25.37
C ALA A 232 1.23 -9.59 -26.60
N ASP A 233 0.99 -8.90 -27.71
CA ASP A 233 1.65 -9.16 -29.00
C ASP A 233 1.65 -10.65 -29.41
N GLY A 234 0.51 -11.31 -29.24
CA GLY A 234 0.35 -12.73 -29.54
C GLY A 234 0.81 -13.70 -28.45
N LEU A 235 1.54 -13.24 -27.42
CA LEU A 235 1.88 -14.06 -26.26
C LEU A 235 0.64 -14.24 -25.35
N PRO A 236 0.14 -15.46 -25.14
CA PRO A 236 -1.01 -15.69 -24.27
C PRO A 236 -0.73 -15.29 -22.83
N LEU A 237 -1.72 -14.67 -22.18
CA LEU A 237 -1.69 -14.37 -20.76
C LEU A 237 -2.81 -15.15 -20.07
N LEU A 238 -2.47 -15.81 -18.96
CA LEU A 238 -3.41 -16.58 -18.15
C LEU A 238 -4.05 -15.67 -17.12
N PHE A 239 -5.36 -15.76 -16.91
CA PHE A 239 -6.05 -15.01 -15.87
C PHE A 239 -6.29 -15.87 -14.63
N ASP A 240 -5.88 -15.41 -13.46
CA ASP A 240 -6.05 -16.11 -12.17
C ASP A 240 -7.20 -15.53 -11.31
N GLY A 241 -8.04 -14.66 -11.88
CA GLY A 241 -9.08 -13.90 -11.16
C GLY A 241 -8.64 -12.49 -10.76
N LYS A 242 -7.34 -12.19 -10.72
CA LYS A 242 -6.82 -10.86 -10.32
C LYS A 242 -5.67 -10.34 -11.18
N TYR A 243 -4.93 -11.24 -11.80
CA TYR A 243 -3.75 -10.93 -12.58
C TYR A 243 -3.81 -11.62 -13.94
N LEU A 244 -3.36 -10.92 -14.97
CA LEU A 244 -2.93 -11.54 -16.21
C LEU A 244 -1.46 -11.94 -16.04
N ILE A 245 -1.19 -13.23 -16.13
CA ILE A 245 0.11 -13.85 -15.91
C ILE A 245 0.67 -14.25 -17.27
N PRO A 246 1.75 -13.60 -17.74
CA PRO A 246 2.38 -14.03 -18.97
C PRO A 246 3.07 -15.39 -18.78
N LEU A 247 3.14 -16.19 -19.85
CA LEU A 247 3.88 -17.47 -19.84
C LEU A 247 5.35 -17.28 -19.43
N PHE A 248 5.91 -16.12 -19.72
CA PHE A 248 7.20 -15.63 -19.29
C PHE A 248 7.23 -14.10 -19.29
N THR A 249 8.15 -13.49 -18.55
CA THR A 249 8.28 -12.03 -18.44
C THR A 249 8.31 -11.39 -19.83
N LEU A 250 7.41 -10.42 -20.07
CA LEU A 250 7.31 -9.73 -21.35
C LEU A 250 8.66 -9.07 -21.71
N PRO A 251 9.05 -9.04 -23.00
CA PRO A 251 10.26 -8.36 -23.45
C PRO A 251 10.24 -6.86 -23.10
N ALA A 252 11.37 -6.17 -23.19
CA ALA A 252 11.41 -4.72 -23.07
C ALA A 252 10.79 -4.04 -24.29
N GLY A 253 10.22 -2.85 -24.07
CA GLY A 253 9.64 -2.01 -25.12
C GLY A 253 8.12 -1.89 -25.01
N ASP A 254 7.53 -1.40 -26.10
CA ASP A 254 6.10 -1.16 -26.19
C ASP A 254 5.36 -2.42 -26.66
N HIS A 255 4.30 -2.77 -25.95
CA HIS A 255 3.46 -3.92 -26.25
C HIS A 255 1.99 -3.53 -26.31
N ILE A 256 1.25 -4.20 -27.19
CA ILE A 256 -0.21 -4.06 -27.26
C ILE A 256 -0.85 -5.25 -26.53
N LEU A 257 -1.46 -4.95 -25.39
CA LEU A 257 -2.25 -5.88 -24.61
C LEU A 257 -3.68 -5.92 -25.15
N ASN A 258 -4.10 -7.06 -25.67
CA ASN A 258 -5.46 -7.33 -26.10
C ASN A 258 -6.17 -8.18 -25.05
N ILE A 259 -7.32 -7.70 -24.57
CA ILE A 259 -8.16 -8.43 -23.62
C ILE A 259 -9.56 -8.50 -24.18
N LYS A 260 -10.08 -9.72 -24.24
CA LYS A 260 -11.46 -10.02 -24.57
C LYS A 260 -12.11 -10.66 -23.35
N VAL A 261 -13.23 -10.11 -22.94
CA VAL A 261 -13.99 -10.56 -21.78
C VAL A 261 -15.37 -10.96 -22.24
N THR A 262 -15.85 -12.10 -21.75
CA THR A 262 -17.17 -12.65 -22.10
C THR A 262 -17.87 -13.06 -20.82
N ASP A 263 -19.05 -12.51 -20.59
CA ASP A 263 -19.92 -12.81 -19.46
C ASP A 263 -20.77 -14.08 -19.72
N ASN A 264 -21.64 -14.47 -18.79
CA ASN A 264 -22.53 -15.62 -18.97
C ASN A 264 -23.64 -15.34 -19.99
N GLY A 265 -24.06 -14.08 -20.11
CA GLY A 265 -25.00 -13.58 -21.11
C GLY A 265 -24.47 -13.67 -22.55
N LYS A 266 -23.17 -13.99 -22.71
CA LYS A 266 -22.40 -13.97 -23.97
C LYS A 266 -22.21 -12.56 -24.52
N ASN A 267 -22.38 -11.51 -23.72
CA ASN A 267 -21.94 -10.18 -24.10
C ASN A 267 -20.41 -10.15 -24.06
N VAL A 268 -19.83 -9.42 -25.01
CA VAL A 268 -18.39 -9.41 -25.23
C VAL A 268 -17.89 -7.98 -25.24
N SER A 269 -16.84 -7.72 -24.48
CA SER A 269 -16.03 -6.52 -24.62
C SER A 269 -14.63 -6.87 -25.10
N THR A 270 -14.01 -5.96 -25.84
CA THR A 270 -12.61 -6.08 -26.24
C THR A 270 -11.92 -4.75 -25.97
N THR A 271 -10.82 -4.80 -25.24
CA THR A 271 -10.05 -3.61 -24.87
C THR A 271 -8.60 -3.79 -25.25
N LYS A 272 -7.99 -2.70 -25.71
CA LYS A 272 -6.56 -2.63 -26.03
C LYS A 272 -5.88 -1.65 -25.09
N PHE A 273 -4.75 -2.06 -24.53
CA PHE A 273 -3.90 -1.19 -23.72
C PHE A 273 -2.49 -1.18 -24.30
N GLU A 274 -1.90 -0.01 -24.37
CA GLU A 274 -0.46 0.14 -24.61
C GLU A 274 0.26 -0.01 -23.26
N ILE A 275 1.20 -0.93 -23.20
CA ILE A 275 2.02 -1.16 -22.02
C ILE A 275 3.49 -1.01 -22.41
N HIS A 276 4.25 -0.28 -21.59
CA HIS A 276 5.68 -0.10 -21.78
C HIS A 276 6.44 -0.91 -20.72
N VAL A 277 7.24 -1.87 -21.16
CA VAL A 277 8.06 -2.72 -20.28
C VAL A 277 9.46 -2.15 -20.16
N VAL A 278 9.83 -1.77 -18.93
CA VAL A 278 11.11 -1.18 -18.59
C VAL A 278 12.02 -2.23 -17.95
N LYS A 279 13.10 -2.57 -18.65
CA LYS A 279 14.18 -3.43 -18.13
C LYS A 279 15.51 -2.70 -17.95
N LYS A 280 15.65 -1.51 -18.53
CA LYS A 280 16.84 -0.67 -18.39
C LYS A 280 17.05 -0.26 -16.93
N PHE A 281 18.28 -0.39 -16.46
CA PHE A 281 18.72 0.17 -15.19
C PHE A 281 19.49 1.47 -15.39
N SER A 282 19.31 2.40 -14.47
CA SER A 282 20.19 3.55 -14.33
C SER A 282 21.53 3.11 -13.78
N THR A 283 22.62 3.61 -14.36
CA THR A 283 23.97 3.47 -13.82
C THR A 283 24.25 4.45 -12.67
N ARG A 284 23.33 5.39 -12.41
CA ARG A 284 23.45 6.35 -11.31
C ARG A 284 22.68 5.84 -10.10
N VAL A 285 23.36 5.81 -8.96
CA VAL A 285 22.77 5.42 -7.68
C VAL A 285 22.48 6.69 -6.87
N PRO A 286 21.28 6.85 -6.28
CA PRO A 286 21.01 7.98 -5.40
C PRO A 286 21.93 7.94 -4.18
N THR A 287 22.27 9.10 -3.63
CA THR A 287 23.13 9.19 -2.44
C THR A 287 22.34 9.71 -1.25
N LEU A 288 22.46 9.01 -0.11
CA LEU A 288 21.90 9.40 1.17
C LEU A 288 22.99 9.91 2.12
N TYR A 289 22.66 10.94 2.88
CA TYR A 289 23.46 11.45 3.99
C TYR A 289 22.58 11.54 5.23
N ILE A 290 23.09 11.10 6.37
CA ILE A 290 22.43 11.26 7.67
C ILE A 290 23.29 12.15 8.54
N GLU A 291 22.76 13.32 8.90
CA GLU A 291 23.35 14.20 9.90
C GLU A 291 22.85 13.78 11.30
N GLU A 292 23.78 13.63 12.24
CA GLU A 292 23.53 13.22 13.63
C GLU A 292 23.65 14.44 14.55
N GLY A 293 22.52 14.91 15.08
CA GLY A 293 22.45 16.12 15.91
C GLY A 293 21.80 15.85 17.26
N GLY A 294 22.54 15.25 18.20
CA GLY A 294 22.09 15.02 19.57
C GLY A 294 20.78 14.21 19.67
N ALA A 295 19.64 14.88 19.81
CA ALA A 295 18.32 14.27 19.93
C ALA A 295 17.55 14.12 18.59
N PHE A 296 18.13 14.53 17.47
CA PHE A 296 17.51 14.37 16.15
C PHE A 296 18.49 13.83 15.10
N ARG A 297 17.93 13.24 14.05
CA ARG A 297 18.65 12.89 12.81
C ARG A 297 18.01 13.59 11.63
N LYS A 298 18.81 14.01 10.67
CA LYS A 298 18.33 14.64 9.43
C LYS A 298 18.88 13.85 8.24
N ALA A 299 17.96 13.31 7.43
CA ALA A 299 18.28 12.70 6.16
C ALA A 299 18.35 13.80 5.09
N SER A 300 19.39 13.78 4.26
CA SER A 300 19.49 14.59 3.04
C SER A 300 19.98 13.72 1.89
N TRP A 301 19.64 14.07 0.66
CA TRP A 301 19.89 13.19 -0.48
C TRP A 301 20.22 13.93 -1.77
N GLN A 302 20.87 13.21 -2.67
CA GLN A 302 21.14 13.61 -4.04
C GLN A 302 20.62 12.53 -4.99
N SER A 303 19.75 12.93 -5.93
CA SER A 303 19.21 12.07 -6.98
C SER A 303 18.81 12.93 -8.18
N ASP A 304 18.84 12.33 -9.37
CA ASP A 304 18.27 12.87 -10.60
C ASP A 304 16.77 12.60 -10.74
N VAL A 305 16.19 11.84 -9.82
CA VAL A 305 14.77 11.49 -9.79
C VAL A 305 14.02 12.30 -8.73
N LYS A 306 12.77 12.66 -9.04
CA LYS A 306 11.92 13.48 -8.16
C LYS A 306 11.28 12.69 -7.01
N GLU A 307 11.10 11.39 -7.15
CA GLU A 307 10.46 10.56 -6.14
C GLU A 307 11.43 9.50 -5.63
N LEU A 308 11.51 9.39 -4.30
CA LEU A 308 12.36 8.43 -3.61
C LEU A 308 11.58 7.80 -2.47
N GLU A 309 12.01 6.62 -2.03
CA GLU A 309 11.55 5.98 -0.80
C GLU A 309 12.69 5.94 0.21
N LEU A 310 12.46 6.46 1.42
CA LEU A 310 13.38 6.28 2.54
C LEU A 310 13.06 4.94 3.20
N GLU A 311 14.07 4.11 3.34
CA GLU A 311 13.96 2.76 3.89
C GLU A 311 14.77 2.63 5.17
N HIS A 312 14.31 1.79 6.08
CA HIS A 312 14.97 1.41 7.33
C HIS A 312 15.13 -0.10 7.38
N PHE A 313 16.30 -0.56 7.82
CA PHE A 313 16.54 -1.99 7.98
C PHE A 313 16.09 -2.47 9.35
N SER A 314 15.16 -3.42 9.39
CA SER A 314 14.67 -4.05 10.62
C SER A 314 14.28 -5.50 10.38
N GLN A 315 14.58 -6.37 11.34
CA GLN A 315 14.21 -7.80 11.29
C GLN A 315 14.70 -8.52 10.02
N GLY A 316 15.90 -8.18 9.54
CA GLY A 316 16.49 -8.79 8.35
C GLY A 316 15.98 -8.24 7.01
N LEU A 317 15.10 -7.22 7.02
CA LEU A 317 14.47 -6.69 5.82
C LEU A 317 14.52 -5.17 5.77
N TRP A 318 14.59 -4.63 4.56
CA TRP A 318 14.39 -3.20 4.29
C TRP A 318 12.90 -2.88 4.25
N ARG A 319 12.48 -1.85 4.98
CA ARG A 319 11.09 -1.39 5.05
C ARG A 319 10.99 0.07 4.68
N VAL A 320 10.06 0.39 3.79
CA VAL A 320 9.76 1.78 3.42
C VAL A 320 9.17 2.50 4.63
N LEU A 321 9.82 3.58 5.06
CA LEU A 321 9.33 4.48 6.10
C LEU A 321 8.38 5.54 5.53
N THR A 322 8.78 6.15 4.42
CA THR A 322 8.03 7.22 3.77
C THR A 322 8.51 7.46 2.35
N ARG A 323 7.64 8.05 1.52
CA ARG A 323 8.01 8.63 0.23
C ARG A 323 8.53 10.05 0.40
N LEU A 324 9.53 10.39 -0.38
CA LEU A 324 10.18 11.70 -0.44
C LEU A 324 9.87 12.34 -1.79
N LYS A 325 9.49 13.62 -1.77
CA LYS A 325 9.20 14.41 -2.99
C LYS A 325 10.31 15.42 -3.26
N GLY A 326 10.66 15.57 -4.53
CA GLY A 326 11.90 16.20 -5.00
C GLY A 326 12.10 17.69 -4.70
N GLU A 327 11.07 18.40 -4.25
CA GLU A 327 11.23 19.79 -3.80
C GLU A 327 11.97 19.89 -2.44
N GLN A 328 11.83 18.86 -1.61
CA GLN A 328 12.57 18.75 -0.36
C GLN A 328 13.86 17.97 -0.62
N ARG A 329 15.00 18.53 -0.20
CA ARG A 329 16.31 17.85 -0.25
C ARG A 329 16.74 17.26 1.09
N PHE A 330 15.91 17.43 2.11
CA PHE A 330 16.13 16.90 3.43
C PHE A 330 14.82 16.64 4.17
N MET A 331 14.88 15.77 5.18
CA MET A 331 13.80 15.46 6.10
C MET A 331 14.37 15.18 7.49
N LYS A 332 13.67 15.63 8.54
CA LYS A 332 13.97 15.20 9.92
C LYS A 332 13.42 13.79 10.14
N ILE A 333 14.28 12.86 10.54
CA ILE A 333 13.86 11.49 10.88
C ILE A 333 13.08 11.54 12.19
N LYS A 334 11.90 10.90 12.19
CA LYS A 334 11.01 10.87 13.36
C LYS A 334 11.64 10.06 14.51
N LYS A 335 11.29 10.42 15.75
CA LYS A 335 11.91 9.84 16.95
C LYS A 335 11.63 8.33 17.06
N GLU A 336 10.46 7.87 16.64
CA GLU A 336 10.07 6.47 16.62
C GLU A 336 10.88 5.59 15.65
N TRP A 337 11.65 6.19 14.73
CA TRP A 337 12.52 5.48 13.79
C TRP A 337 13.98 5.49 14.22
N ILE A 338 14.28 5.95 15.45
CA ILE A 338 15.62 6.11 15.99
C ILE A 338 15.78 5.18 17.19
N SER A 339 16.73 4.27 17.12
CA SER A 339 17.14 3.36 18.20
C SER A 339 18.46 3.80 18.84
N ASP A 340 18.65 3.37 20.09
CA ASP A 340 19.89 3.62 20.85
C ASP A 340 21.07 2.79 20.32
N GLY A 341 20.79 1.62 19.74
CA GLY A 341 21.81 0.72 19.14
C GLY A 341 22.36 1.21 17.80
N GLY A 342 21.69 2.18 17.18
CA GLY A 342 21.98 2.66 15.83
C GLY A 342 21.11 1.98 14.78
N ASP A 343 20.87 2.68 13.68
CA ASP A 343 19.94 2.28 12.62
C ASP A 343 20.61 2.39 11.25
N LEU A 344 20.10 1.61 10.30
CA LEU A 344 20.52 1.66 8.91
C LEU A 344 19.40 2.24 8.07
N TYR A 345 19.74 3.25 7.28
CA TYR A 345 18.84 3.86 6.33
C TYR A 345 19.43 3.79 4.92
N ARG A 346 18.57 3.68 3.93
CA ARG A 346 18.93 3.85 2.51
C ARG A 346 17.77 4.51 1.77
N ILE A 347 18.01 4.91 0.53
CA ILE A 347 16.96 5.43 -0.36
C ILE A 347 16.89 4.63 -1.65
N THR A 348 15.69 4.47 -2.18
CA THR A 348 15.44 3.85 -3.49
C THR A 348 14.75 4.87 -4.38
N ALA A 349 15.22 5.04 -5.61
CA ALA A 349 14.59 5.98 -6.55
C ALA A 349 13.42 5.35 -7.30
N LEU A 350 12.37 6.14 -7.49
CA LEU A 350 11.14 5.75 -8.19
C LEU A 350 11.01 6.54 -9.48
N ALA A 351 11.21 5.88 -10.62
CA ALA A 351 11.10 6.49 -11.95
C ALA A 351 10.25 5.62 -12.88
N THR A 352 9.64 6.24 -13.88
CA THR A 352 8.74 5.54 -14.81
C THR A 352 9.47 4.95 -16.01
N ASP A 353 10.66 5.45 -16.32
CA ASP A 353 11.44 5.22 -17.54
C ASP A 353 12.70 4.37 -17.32
N ALA A 354 13.14 4.21 -16.07
CA ALA A 354 14.27 3.38 -15.71
C ALA A 354 14.13 2.79 -14.31
N ARG A 355 14.82 1.67 -14.08
CA ARG A 355 14.95 1.05 -12.75
C ARG A 355 16.20 1.57 -12.05
N TYR A 356 16.15 1.63 -10.72
CA TYR A 356 17.29 2.08 -9.90
C TYR A 356 17.62 1.02 -8.86
N LEU A 357 18.92 0.84 -8.61
CA LEU A 357 19.41 0.15 -7.43
C LEU A 357 19.36 1.10 -6.22
N PRO A 358 19.22 0.57 -5.00
CA PRO A 358 19.16 1.40 -3.81
C PRO A 358 20.50 2.10 -3.52
N SER A 359 20.46 3.17 -2.74
CA SER A 359 21.67 3.84 -2.25
C SER A 359 22.48 2.93 -1.34
N ILE A 360 23.78 3.22 -1.26
CA ILE A 360 24.63 2.72 -0.18
C ILE A 360 23.99 3.05 1.18
N PRO A 361 23.77 2.05 2.05
CA PRO A 361 23.25 2.26 3.39
C PRO A 361 24.12 3.18 4.23
N VAL A 362 23.47 4.00 5.06
CA VAL A 362 24.12 4.84 6.05
C VAL A 362 23.76 4.31 7.44
N PHE A 363 24.78 3.93 8.20
CA PHE A 363 24.63 3.61 9.61
C PHE A 363 24.63 4.91 10.42
N ALA A 364 23.65 5.07 11.30
CA ALA A 364 23.54 6.22 12.18
C ALA A 364 23.30 5.77 13.62
N LYS A 365 24.12 6.23 14.57
CA LYS A 365 24.07 5.94 16.00
C LYS A 365 24.33 7.21 16.81
N LYS A 366 23.60 7.40 17.90
CA LYS A 366 23.77 8.57 18.79
C LYS A 366 25.15 8.52 19.45
N GLU A 367 26.05 9.44 19.12
CA GLU A 367 27.48 9.26 19.43
C GLU A 367 27.94 9.61 20.84
N SER A 368 28.84 8.75 21.34
CA SER A 368 30.14 9.12 21.91
C SER A 368 31.17 8.04 21.54
N VAL A 369 31.90 8.20 20.42
CA VAL A 369 32.88 7.20 19.95
C VAL A 369 34.26 7.47 20.58
N ARG A 370 34.88 6.45 21.16
CA ARG A 370 36.23 6.56 21.75
C ARG A 370 37.28 6.54 20.65
N ARG A 371 38.02 7.63 20.51
CA ARG A 371 39.21 7.69 19.63
C ARG A 371 40.32 6.81 20.18
N LEU A 372 40.82 5.89 19.36
CA LEU A 372 41.93 5.03 19.75
C LEU A 372 43.27 5.69 19.43
N THR A 373 44.18 5.71 20.40
CA THR A 373 45.51 6.32 20.28
C THR A 373 46.64 5.30 20.20
N SER A 374 46.40 4.04 20.56
CA SER A 374 47.39 2.96 20.43
C SER A 374 47.41 2.43 19.01
N GLU A 375 48.60 2.33 18.41
CA GLU A 375 48.80 1.67 17.11
C GLU A 375 48.69 0.14 17.23
N ASN A 376 49.05 -0.44 18.38
CA ASN A 376 48.98 -1.89 18.58
C ASN A 376 47.64 -2.27 19.24
N ILE A 377 46.87 -3.13 18.57
CA ILE A 377 45.51 -3.48 18.95
C ILE A 377 45.45 -4.93 19.44
N LEU A 378 45.20 -5.09 20.74
CA LEU A 378 44.92 -6.37 21.38
C LEU A 378 43.41 -6.60 21.57
N SER A 379 42.63 -5.52 21.79
CA SER A 379 41.18 -5.56 21.99
C SER A 379 40.57 -4.17 21.77
N LEU A 380 39.29 -4.13 21.43
CA LEU A 380 38.47 -2.91 21.35
C LEU A 380 37.74 -2.60 22.67
N TYR A 381 37.99 -3.38 23.72
CA TYR A 381 37.43 -3.23 25.08
C TYR A 381 35.89 -3.21 25.17
N GLY A 382 35.19 -3.62 24.11
CA GLY A 382 33.71 -3.60 24.10
C GLY A 382 33.14 -2.19 24.05
N ASP A 383 33.89 -1.20 23.57
CA ASP A 383 33.44 0.17 23.38
C ASP A 383 33.11 0.47 21.90
N ASP A 384 32.42 1.59 21.67
CA ASP A 384 32.39 2.19 20.34
C ASP A 384 33.76 2.85 20.08
N VAL A 385 34.45 2.46 19.01
CA VAL A 385 35.84 2.83 18.73
C VAL A 385 35.99 3.52 17.37
N LEU A 386 36.85 4.54 17.34
CA LEU A 386 37.24 5.28 16.14
C LEU A 386 38.74 5.10 15.86
N PHE A 387 39.06 4.60 14.68
CA PHE A 387 40.41 4.63 14.11
C PHE A 387 40.58 5.93 13.33
N SER A 388 41.40 6.84 13.86
CA SER A 388 41.62 8.16 13.29
C SER A 388 42.37 8.17 11.97
N ALA A 389 42.01 9.13 11.12
CA ALA A 389 42.53 9.30 9.78
C ALA A 389 44.07 9.33 9.72
N GLY A 390 44.65 8.70 8.70
CA GLY A 390 46.09 8.73 8.41
C GLY A 390 46.98 7.86 9.31
N ASN A 391 46.41 7.20 10.33
CA ASN A 391 47.18 6.35 11.25
C ASN A 391 47.32 4.90 10.75
N THR A 392 48.29 4.18 11.32
CA THR A 392 48.47 2.74 11.12
C THR A 392 48.11 1.98 12.40
N TYR A 393 47.26 0.96 12.28
CA TYR A 393 46.86 0.07 13.38
C TYR A 393 47.29 -1.36 13.07
N ARG A 394 47.92 -2.02 14.05
CA ARG A 394 48.42 -3.40 13.96
C ARG A 394 47.62 -4.30 14.88
N PHE A 395 46.90 -5.26 14.32
CA PHE A 395 46.21 -6.29 15.11
C PHE A 395 47.21 -7.34 15.57
N LEU A 396 47.41 -7.48 16.89
CA LEU A 396 48.36 -8.42 17.50
C LEU A 396 47.74 -9.80 17.81
N GLY A 397 46.56 -10.07 17.28
CA GLY A 397 45.81 -11.30 17.49
C GLY A 397 44.40 -11.18 16.93
N ASN A 398 43.48 -11.98 17.46
CA ASN A 398 42.07 -11.88 17.09
C ASN A 398 41.42 -10.72 17.83
N VAL A 399 40.77 -9.84 17.07
CA VAL A 399 40.09 -8.65 17.61
C VAL A 399 38.61 -8.75 17.27
N ALA A 400 37.75 -8.28 18.18
CA ALA A 400 36.30 -8.39 18.01
C ALA A 400 35.61 -7.04 18.18
N VAL A 401 34.70 -6.73 17.25
CA VAL A 401 33.66 -5.71 17.38
C VAL A 401 32.43 -6.41 17.96
N TRP A 402 32.14 -6.18 19.23
CA TRP A 402 31.05 -6.86 19.95
C TRP A 402 29.66 -6.38 19.50
N GLU A 403 28.64 -7.19 19.77
CA GLU A 403 27.25 -6.86 19.48
C GLU A 403 26.84 -5.51 20.07
N GLY A 404 26.10 -4.70 19.28
CA GLY A 404 25.70 -3.35 19.66
C GLY A 404 26.83 -2.32 19.70
N LYS A 405 28.08 -2.70 19.38
CA LYS A 405 29.24 -1.81 19.33
C LYS A 405 29.60 -1.42 17.90
N LEU A 406 30.17 -0.23 17.77
CA LEU A 406 30.61 0.35 16.51
C LEU A 406 32.15 0.42 16.44
N LEU A 407 32.73 -0.08 15.35
CA LEU A 407 34.08 0.30 14.93
C LEU A 407 33.97 1.19 13.68
N ARG A 408 34.38 2.45 13.80
CA ARG A 408 34.50 3.37 12.67
C ARG A 408 35.95 3.56 12.27
N VAL A 409 36.24 3.45 10.98
CA VAL A 409 37.59 3.64 10.41
C VAL A 409 37.56 4.82 9.45
N GLU A 410 38.32 5.86 9.79
CA GLU A 410 38.43 7.08 9.00
C GLU A 410 39.36 6.94 7.77
N PRO A 411 39.29 7.87 6.81
CA PRO A 411 40.09 7.84 5.60
C PRO A 411 41.61 7.71 5.84
N SER A 412 42.30 7.12 4.87
CA SER A 412 43.77 6.97 4.84
C SER A 412 44.35 6.10 5.98
N VAL A 413 43.51 5.32 6.66
CA VAL A 413 43.98 4.36 7.68
C VAL A 413 44.59 3.12 7.03
N THR A 414 45.66 2.61 7.64
CA THR A 414 46.22 1.29 7.31
C THR A 414 46.05 0.33 8.49
N CYS A 415 45.46 -0.83 8.25
CA CYS A 415 45.25 -1.89 9.22
C CYS A 415 46.08 -3.11 8.81
N THR A 416 47.03 -3.53 9.65
CA THR A 416 47.87 -4.70 9.38
C THR A 416 47.53 -5.84 10.33
N PHE A 417 47.23 -7.02 9.78
CA PHE A 417 47.01 -8.22 10.57
C PHE A 417 48.32 -8.92 10.93
N SER A 418 48.41 -9.44 12.16
CA SER A 418 49.36 -10.50 12.49
C SER A 418 49.06 -11.76 11.66
N ARG A 419 50.04 -12.66 11.49
CA ARG A 419 49.90 -13.90 10.70
C ARG A 419 48.63 -14.68 11.06
N GLY A 420 47.70 -14.80 10.09
CA GLY A 420 46.45 -15.56 10.26
C GLY A 420 45.46 -14.93 11.24
N GLY A 421 45.65 -13.65 11.58
CA GLY A 421 44.79 -12.93 12.51
C GLY A 421 43.37 -12.75 11.95
N LYS A 422 42.40 -12.66 12.87
CA LYS A 422 40.99 -12.47 12.52
C LYS A 422 40.41 -11.22 13.15
N LEU A 423 39.64 -10.47 12.38
CA LEU A 423 38.75 -9.43 12.89
C LEU A 423 37.33 -9.95 12.88
N LEU A 424 36.76 -10.20 14.06
CA LEU A 424 35.40 -10.70 14.25
C LEU A 424 34.43 -9.52 14.34
N VAL A 425 33.42 -9.48 13.49
CA VAL A 425 32.41 -8.41 13.45
C VAL A 425 31.06 -8.99 13.87
N LYS A 426 30.70 -8.79 15.14
CA LYS A 426 29.38 -9.12 15.71
C LYS A 426 28.48 -7.88 15.86
N GLY A 427 29.09 -6.71 16.01
CA GLY A 427 28.41 -5.41 15.97
C GLY A 427 28.45 -4.79 14.58
N THR A 428 28.72 -3.49 14.52
CA THR A 428 28.83 -2.72 13.27
C THR A 428 30.27 -2.31 13.03
N MET A 429 30.79 -2.59 11.84
CA MET A 429 32.06 -2.07 11.35
C MET A 429 31.81 -1.19 10.13
N GLU A 430 32.11 0.09 10.25
CA GLU A 430 31.98 1.10 9.19
C GLU A 430 33.37 1.62 8.79
N VAL A 431 33.73 1.42 7.53
CA VAL A 431 35.02 1.82 6.95
C VAL A 431 34.74 2.80 5.82
N ASP A 432 35.15 4.08 5.98
CA ASP A 432 34.89 5.13 4.98
C ASP A 432 36.20 5.71 4.43
N GLY A 433 36.67 5.15 3.32
CA GLY A 433 37.86 5.56 2.59
C GLY A 433 37.60 6.51 1.41
N ARG A 434 36.40 7.07 1.26
CA ARG A 434 36.06 7.92 0.09
C ARG A 434 36.90 9.19 -0.05
N LYS A 435 37.46 9.69 1.07
CA LYS A 435 38.37 10.85 1.09
C LYS A 435 39.85 10.46 1.20
N GLY A 436 40.16 9.18 1.06
CA GLY A 436 41.50 8.61 1.19
C GLY A 436 41.40 7.11 1.40
N ARG A 437 41.88 6.31 0.44
CA ARG A 437 41.69 4.85 0.46
C ARG A 437 42.26 4.24 1.75
N ILE A 438 41.51 3.30 2.30
CA ILE A 438 41.90 2.53 3.50
C ILE A 438 42.49 1.20 3.04
N SER A 439 43.50 0.70 3.74
CA SER A 439 44.11 -0.60 3.40
C SER A 439 44.08 -1.57 4.56
N PHE A 440 43.55 -2.76 4.33
CA PHE A 440 43.70 -3.92 5.21
C PHE A 440 44.70 -4.88 4.58
N THR A 441 45.78 -5.20 5.28
CA THR A 441 46.88 -6.00 4.73
C THR A 441 47.32 -7.13 5.65
N SER A 442 47.76 -8.23 5.04
CA SER A 442 48.42 -9.34 5.72
C SER A 442 49.64 -9.79 4.93
N HIS A 443 50.82 -9.83 5.56
CA HIS A 443 52.09 -9.98 4.84
C HIS A 443 52.48 -11.43 4.56
N THR A 444 52.16 -12.36 5.47
CA THR A 444 52.75 -13.72 5.45
C THR A 444 51.75 -14.84 5.23
N ALA A 445 50.45 -14.59 5.43
CA ALA A 445 49.38 -15.58 5.27
C ALA A 445 48.05 -14.85 5.09
N PHE A 446 47.04 -15.50 4.50
CA PHE A 446 45.69 -14.93 4.46
C PHE A 446 45.18 -14.66 5.88
N SER A 447 44.74 -13.42 6.11
CA SER A 447 43.99 -13.03 7.30
C SER A 447 42.51 -12.88 6.95
N GLU A 448 41.65 -12.77 7.95
CA GLU A 448 40.20 -12.86 7.73
C GLU A 448 39.45 -11.76 8.47
N ILE A 449 38.54 -11.10 7.76
CA ILE A 449 37.44 -10.34 8.37
C ILE A 449 36.24 -11.27 8.38
N LYS A 450 35.86 -11.70 9.58
CA LYS A 450 34.76 -12.63 9.77
C LYS A 450 33.54 -11.89 10.33
N VAL A 451 32.49 -11.75 9.53
CA VAL A 451 31.24 -11.12 9.96
C VAL A 451 30.32 -12.23 10.47
N GLU A 452 30.02 -12.20 11.76
CA GLU A 452 29.22 -13.24 12.40
C GLU A 452 27.74 -12.86 12.43
N ARG A 453 26.91 -13.77 12.96
CA ARG A 453 25.45 -13.63 12.95
C ARG A 453 25.00 -12.27 13.46
N GLY A 454 24.21 -11.56 12.64
CA GLY A 454 23.69 -10.23 12.95
C GLY A 454 24.68 -9.07 12.80
N GLY A 455 25.95 -9.35 12.51
CA GLY A 455 26.97 -8.33 12.27
C GLY A 455 26.69 -7.50 11.01
N ILE A 456 27.15 -6.25 11.03
CA ILE A 456 27.03 -5.30 9.92
C ILE A 456 28.44 -4.90 9.49
N PHE A 457 28.74 -5.03 8.20
CA PHE A 457 30.00 -4.58 7.62
C PHE A 457 29.76 -3.69 6.43
N ILE A 458 30.22 -2.43 6.52
CA ILE A 458 30.13 -1.43 5.46
C ILE A 458 31.54 -0.96 5.15
N ALA A 459 32.03 -1.24 3.94
CA ALA A 459 33.32 -0.80 3.46
C ALA A 459 33.19 0.03 2.18
N ARG A 460 33.79 1.22 2.17
CA ARG A 460 33.79 2.17 1.06
C ARG A 460 35.21 2.61 0.74
N GLY A 461 35.70 2.45 -0.49
CA GLY A 461 37.04 2.88 -0.89
C GLY A 461 38.17 2.14 -0.15
N VAL A 462 38.13 0.80 -0.18
CA VAL A 462 39.03 -0.05 0.65
C VAL A 462 39.78 -1.09 -0.18
N ASP A 463 41.07 -1.26 0.12
CA ASP A 463 41.91 -2.30 -0.45
C ASP A 463 42.17 -3.42 0.57
N PHE A 464 41.71 -4.63 0.27
CA PHE A 464 41.94 -5.84 1.05
C PHE A 464 43.03 -6.69 0.40
N LYS A 465 44.27 -6.53 0.85
CA LYS A 465 45.44 -7.22 0.30
C LYS A 465 45.75 -8.46 1.13
N ASN A 466 45.55 -9.65 0.56
CA ASN A 466 45.73 -10.93 1.26
C ASN A 466 44.83 -11.04 2.52
N VAL A 467 43.61 -10.48 2.42
CA VAL A 467 42.59 -10.52 3.47
C VAL A 467 41.30 -11.04 2.85
N SER A 468 40.78 -12.14 3.39
CA SER A 468 39.52 -12.76 2.99
C SER A 468 38.35 -12.18 3.80
N ILE A 469 37.17 -12.20 3.21
CA ILE A 469 35.90 -11.79 3.85
C ILE A 469 35.02 -13.04 3.95
N ASP A 470 34.71 -13.45 5.18
CA ASP A 470 33.81 -14.58 5.49
C ASP A 470 32.64 -14.07 6.34
N ALA A 471 31.48 -13.87 5.71
CA ALA A 471 30.25 -13.48 6.39
C ALA A 471 29.33 -14.69 6.56
N ARG A 472 28.87 -14.93 7.80
CA ARG A 472 28.00 -16.06 8.17
C ARG A 472 26.78 -15.54 8.91
N ASP A 473 25.61 -15.62 8.26
CA ASP A 473 24.35 -15.08 8.75
C ASP A 473 24.42 -13.59 9.15
N ALA A 474 25.23 -12.80 8.42
CA ALA A 474 25.37 -11.39 8.69
C ALA A 474 24.04 -10.64 8.47
N ALA A 475 23.86 -9.50 9.13
CA ALA A 475 22.71 -8.65 8.85
C ALA A 475 22.90 -7.98 7.48
N ILE A 476 24.00 -7.26 7.31
CA ILE A 476 24.28 -6.46 6.11
C ILE A 476 25.76 -6.53 5.75
N ILE A 477 26.04 -6.74 4.47
CA ILE A 477 27.38 -6.57 3.87
C ILE A 477 27.29 -5.53 2.75
N VAL A 478 28.10 -4.48 2.85
CA VAL A 478 28.22 -3.44 1.81
C VAL A 478 29.68 -3.27 1.43
N LEU A 479 29.97 -3.39 0.14
CA LEU A 479 31.28 -3.19 -0.46
C LEU A 479 31.13 -2.18 -1.60
N ASP A 480 31.63 -0.96 -1.43
CA ASP A 480 31.61 0.09 -2.44
C ASP A 480 33.04 0.52 -2.77
N ASP A 481 33.41 0.55 -4.05
CA ASP A 481 34.78 0.91 -4.47
C ASP A 481 35.85 0.09 -3.72
N CYS A 482 35.64 -1.22 -3.59
CA CYS A 482 36.54 -2.13 -2.88
C CYS A 482 37.37 -2.98 -3.84
N ASN A 483 38.64 -3.22 -3.49
CA ASN A 483 39.52 -4.15 -4.22
C ASN A 483 39.94 -5.30 -3.30
N ILE A 484 39.44 -6.50 -3.56
CA ILE A 484 39.62 -7.66 -2.69
C ILE A 484 40.50 -8.71 -3.38
N GLN A 485 41.66 -8.97 -2.78
CA GLN A 485 42.65 -9.95 -3.23
C GLN A 485 42.67 -11.18 -2.31
N GLY A 486 41.50 -11.63 -1.85
CA GLY A 486 41.31 -12.77 -0.97
C GLY A 486 39.91 -13.36 -1.12
N ASN A 487 39.65 -14.53 -0.54
CA ASN A 487 38.39 -15.23 -0.74
C ASN A 487 37.20 -14.44 -0.19
N VAL A 488 36.07 -14.51 -0.88
CA VAL A 488 34.81 -13.84 -0.51
C VAL A 488 33.71 -14.88 -0.38
N LYS A 489 33.32 -15.18 0.86
CA LYS A 489 32.20 -16.08 1.16
C LYS A 489 31.18 -15.30 1.97
N ILE A 490 30.01 -15.05 1.39
CA ILE A 490 29.01 -14.17 1.98
C ILE A 490 27.69 -14.89 2.15
N SER A 491 27.28 -15.01 3.41
CA SER A 491 25.91 -15.27 3.83
C SER A 491 25.42 -14.12 4.70
N ALA A 492 24.36 -13.46 4.24
CA ALA A 492 23.82 -12.26 4.87
C ALA A 492 22.37 -11.99 4.46
N SER A 493 21.62 -11.24 5.27
CA SER A 493 20.24 -10.86 4.90
C SER A 493 20.22 -9.92 3.68
N SER A 494 21.06 -8.87 3.67
CA SER A 494 21.18 -7.94 2.54
C SER A 494 22.64 -7.72 2.15
N VAL A 495 22.93 -7.73 0.85
CA VAL A 495 24.27 -7.56 0.29
C VAL A 495 24.24 -6.52 -0.82
N GLN A 496 25.14 -5.53 -0.76
CA GLN A 496 25.34 -4.54 -1.81
C GLN A 496 26.81 -4.44 -2.18
N ILE A 497 27.15 -4.71 -3.44
CA ILE A 497 28.53 -4.67 -3.95
C ILE A 497 28.56 -3.76 -5.17
N TYR A 498 29.06 -2.54 -5.01
CA TYR A 498 29.11 -1.53 -6.05
C TYR A 498 30.56 -1.17 -6.38
N ASN A 499 30.84 -0.92 -7.67
CA ASN A 499 32.12 -0.42 -8.16
C ASN A 499 33.35 -1.21 -7.66
N SER A 500 33.20 -2.51 -7.41
CA SER A 500 34.20 -3.30 -6.68
C SER A 500 34.82 -4.37 -7.55
N THR A 501 36.07 -4.73 -7.24
CA THR A 501 36.79 -5.86 -7.85
C THR A 501 37.02 -6.94 -6.82
N LEU A 502 36.49 -8.13 -7.08
CA LEU A 502 36.58 -9.30 -6.22
C LEU A 502 37.37 -10.40 -6.93
N ARG A 503 38.38 -10.93 -6.26
CA ARG A 503 39.23 -12.03 -6.76
C ARG A 503 39.30 -13.17 -5.74
N GLY A 504 39.71 -14.35 -6.19
CA GLY A 504 39.82 -15.55 -5.34
C GLY A 504 38.56 -16.41 -5.42
N GLU A 505 38.31 -17.25 -4.42
CA GLU A 505 37.05 -18.02 -4.37
C GLU A 505 35.89 -17.10 -3.99
N ILE A 506 34.79 -17.16 -4.75
CA ILE A 506 33.63 -16.30 -4.53
C ILE A 506 32.35 -17.14 -4.41
N SER A 507 31.66 -17.01 -3.27
CA SER A 507 30.38 -17.68 -3.05
C SER A 507 29.40 -16.80 -2.29
N PHE A 508 28.17 -16.75 -2.79
CA PHE A 508 27.05 -16.05 -2.19
C PHE A 508 25.98 -17.08 -1.80
N ASP A 509 25.65 -17.16 -0.50
CA ASP A 509 24.73 -18.16 0.03
C ASP A 509 23.70 -17.57 0.99
N SER A 510 22.47 -18.06 0.95
CA SER A 510 21.43 -17.73 1.94
C SER A 510 21.16 -16.22 2.09
N ILE A 511 20.95 -15.54 0.95
CA ILE A 511 20.76 -14.09 0.88
C ILE A 511 19.30 -13.73 0.56
N GLN A 512 18.71 -12.81 1.32
CA GLN A 512 17.35 -12.33 1.03
C GLN A 512 17.35 -11.34 -0.13
N GLU A 513 18.31 -10.41 -0.15
CA GLU A 513 18.40 -9.36 -1.15
C GLU A 513 19.88 -9.11 -1.53
N PHE A 514 20.21 -9.28 -2.81
CA PHE A 514 21.57 -9.12 -3.34
C PHE A 514 21.60 -8.11 -4.49
N TYR A 515 22.51 -7.14 -4.41
CA TYR A 515 22.76 -6.16 -5.46
C TYR A 515 24.24 -6.11 -5.86
N LEU A 516 24.51 -6.19 -7.16
CA LEU A 516 25.83 -5.99 -7.75
C LEU A 516 25.74 -4.92 -8.84
N LEU A 517 26.59 -3.90 -8.79
CA LEU A 517 26.61 -2.81 -9.78
C LEU A 517 28.04 -2.50 -10.19
N SER A 518 28.28 -2.38 -11.50
CA SER A 518 29.55 -1.86 -12.04
C SER A 518 30.79 -2.51 -11.42
N SER A 519 30.68 -3.82 -11.17
CA SER A 519 31.69 -4.58 -10.43
C SER A 519 32.27 -5.69 -11.28
N GLN A 520 33.47 -6.14 -10.91
CA GLN A 520 34.19 -7.20 -11.59
C GLN A 520 34.43 -8.37 -10.63
N LEU A 521 33.97 -9.55 -11.01
CA LEU A 521 34.16 -10.81 -10.31
C LEU A 521 35.10 -11.68 -11.13
N GLN A 522 36.27 -12.04 -10.59
CA GLN A 522 37.24 -12.93 -11.23
C GLN A 522 37.56 -14.12 -10.32
N THR A 523 37.07 -15.29 -10.68
CA THR A 523 37.21 -16.51 -9.87
C THR A 523 37.36 -17.75 -10.75
N ASN A 524 37.76 -18.88 -10.17
CA ASN A 524 37.63 -20.17 -10.86
C ASN A 524 36.18 -20.70 -10.76
N SER A 525 35.53 -20.52 -9.61
CA SER A 525 34.16 -20.97 -9.34
C SER A 525 33.35 -19.85 -8.72
N LEU A 526 32.19 -19.57 -9.30
CA LEU A 526 31.22 -18.60 -8.80
C LEU A 526 29.91 -19.31 -8.44
N ASN A 527 29.51 -19.22 -7.17
CA ASN A 527 28.33 -19.91 -6.68
C ASN A 527 27.29 -18.91 -6.15
N PHE A 528 26.06 -19.03 -6.64
CA PHE A 528 24.87 -18.37 -6.10
C PHE A 528 23.95 -19.45 -5.56
N SER A 529 23.72 -19.45 -4.25
CA SER A 529 22.94 -20.48 -3.56
C SER A 529 21.91 -19.86 -2.61
N ASN A 530 20.68 -20.37 -2.62
CA ASN A 530 19.61 -19.92 -1.72
C ASN A 530 19.40 -18.39 -1.69
N ILE A 531 19.40 -17.75 -2.87
CA ILE A 531 19.22 -16.29 -3.01
C ILE A 531 17.78 -15.98 -3.41
N LYS A 532 17.03 -15.32 -2.51
CA LYS A 532 15.61 -15.02 -2.76
C LYS A 532 15.39 -13.96 -3.83
N LYS A 533 16.25 -12.94 -3.90
CA LYS A 533 16.17 -11.87 -4.89
C LYS A 533 17.56 -11.31 -5.17
N SER A 534 17.99 -11.39 -6.42
CA SER A 534 19.25 -10.81 -6.88
C SER A 534 19.03 -9.89 -8.09
N THR A 535 19.78 -8.79 -8.14
CA THR A 535 19.90 -7.94 -9.32
C THR A 535 21.35 -7.54 -9.53
N VAL A 536 21.89 -7.89 -10.70
CA VAL A 536 23.24 -7.61 -11.14
C VAL A 536 23.16 -6.71 -12.36
N VAL A 537 23.83 -5.57 -12.30
CA VAL A 537 23.74 -4.52 -13.33
C VAL A 537 25.13 -4.11 -13.79
N ASN A 538 25.33 -4.02 -15.10
CA ASN A 538 26.53 -3.45 -15.72
C ASN A 538 27.83 -4.02 -15.13
N SER A 539 27.87 -5.33 -14.89
CA SER A 539 28.96 -6.00 -14.17
C SER A 539 29.59 -7.11 -15.02
N THR A 540 30.86 -7.38 -14.78
CA THR A 540 31.63 -8.41 -15.50
C THR A 540 31.89 -9.59 -14.58
N LEU A 541 31.50 -10.78 -15.05
CA LEU A 541 31.61 -12.05 -14.32
C LEU A 541 32.48 -13.00 -15.14
N GLU A 542 33.71 -13.23 -14.66
CA GLU A 542 34.67 -14.17 -15.25
C GLU A 542 34.88 -15.34 -14.29
N ALA A 543 34.40 -16.52 -14.70
CA ALA A 543 34.52 -17.75 -13.94
C ALA A 543 34.94 -18.91 -14.87
N SER A 544 35.52 -19.99 -14.36
CA SER A 544 35.54 -21.25 -15.13
C SER A 544 34.17 -21.93 -15.06
N GLU A 545 33.56 -21.91 -13.88
CA GLU A 545 32.24 -22.46 -13.63
C GLU A 545 31.35 -21.47 -12.86
N VAL A 546 30.11 -21.32 -13.32
CA VAL A 546 29.04 -20.61 -12.63
C VAL A 546 27.94 -21.59 -12.25
N THR A 547 27.64 -21.70 -10.96
CA THR A 547 26.51 -22.49 -10.46
C THR A 547 25.48 -21.60 -9.78
N VAL A 548 24.23 -21.77 -10.20
CA VAL A 548 23.05 -21.14 -9.59
C VAL A 548 22.13 -22.23 -9.08
N GLN A 549 21.85 -22.21 -7.77
CA GLN A 549 21.04 -23.22 -7.09
C GLN A 549 20.03 -22.56 -6.13
N ASP A 550 18.77 -23.00 -6.13
CA ASP A 550 17.70 -22.51 -5.26
C ASP A 550 17.63 -20.97 -5.22
N SER A 551 17.84 -20.32 -6.38
CA SER A 551 18.10 -18.88 -6.45
C SER A 551 17.34 -18.17 -7.57
N ILE A 552 16.95 -16.92 -7.32
CA ILE A 552 16.38 -16.00 -8.32
C ILE A 552 17.40 -14.89 -8.61
N VAL A 553 17.99 -14.93 -9.81
CA VAL A 553 19.11 -14.07 -10.19
C VAL A 553 18.80 -13.35 -11.49
N GLN A 554 18.85 -12.02 -11.48
CA GLN A 554 18.57 -11.20 -12.65
C GLN A 554 19.82 -10.39 -13.04
N PHE A 555 20.22 -10.49 -14.29
CA PHE A 555 21.37 -9.81 -14.88
C PHE A 555 20.89 -8.83 -15.94
N PHE A 556 21.41 -7.60 -15.86
CA PHE A 556 21.09 -6.51 -16.77
C PHE A 556 22.38 -5.87 -17.29
N ASP A 557 22.54 -5.79 -18.60
CA ASP A 557 23.73 -5.24 -19.25
C ASP A 557 25.03 -5.89 -18.72
N ALA A 558 24.98 -7.18 -18.39
CA ALA A 558 26.07 -7.90 -17.76
C ALA A 558 26.92 -8.62 -18.80
N MET A 559 28.21 -8.75 -18.51
CA MET A 559 29.14 -9.54 -19.32
C MET A 559 29.51 -10.81 -18.59
N PHE A 560 29.24 -11.94 -19.21
CA PHE A 560 29.60 -13.26 -18.71
C PHE A 560 30.67 -13.90 -19.57
N LYS A 561 31.70 -14.40 -18.90
CA LYS A 561 32.68 -15.30 -19.49
C LYS A 561 32.83 -16.51 -18.59
N THR A 562 32.29 -17.64 -19.04
CA THR A 562 32.37 -18.90 -18.31
C THR A 562 32.60 -20.09 -19.24
N GLN A 563 33.21 -21.17 -18.77
CA GLN A 563 33.24 -22.41 -19.58
C GLN A 563 31.93 -23.17 -19.39
N THR A 564 31.41 -23.21 -18.16
CA THR A 564 30.20 -23.95 -17.84
C THR A 564 29.24 -23.10 -16.99
N MET A 565 27.97 -23.11 -17.37
CA MET A 565 26.88 -22.57 -16.57
C MET A 565 25.93 -23.70 -16.14
N ARG A 566 25.70 -23.80 -14.83
CA ARG A 566 24.80 -24.80 -14.22
C ARG A 566 23.68 -24.10 -13.47
N ILE A 567 22.44 -24.36 -13.87
CA ILE A 567 21.25 -23.79 -13.24
C ILE A 567 20.40 -24.95 -12.74
N ARG A 568 20.19 -25.00 -11.43
CA ARG A 568 19.63 -26.18 -10.76
C ARG A 568 18.64 -25.83 -9.67
N SER A 569 17.85 -26.81 -9.24
CA SER A 569 17.00 -26.76 -8.03
C SER A 569 16.12 -25.52 -7.95
N LEU A 570 15.00 -25.50 -8.69
CA LEU A 570 14.00 -24.43 -8.72
C LEU A 570 14.55 -23.02 -9.01
N SER A 571 15.77 -22.92 -9.57
CA SER A 571 16.39 -21.63 -9.86
C SER A 571 15.73 -20.93 -11.05
N SER A 572 15.72 -19.60 -10.99
CA SER A 572 15.30 -18.73 -12.08
C SER A 572 16.42 -17.74 -12.39
N VAL A 573 16.99 -17.84 -13.58
CA VAL A 573 18.05 -16.95 -14.06
C VAL A 573 17.53 -16.15 -15.24
N ASN A 574 17.60 -14.83 -15.17
CA ASN A 574 17.25 -13.93 -16.28
C ASN A 574 18.49 -13.14 -16.70
N LEU A 575 18.88 -13.21 -17.97
CA LEU A 575 19.89 -12.35 -18.58
C LEU A 575 19.18 -11.46 -19.60
N SER A 576 19.14 -10.16 -19.34
CA SER A 576 18.54 -9.16 -20.21
C SER A 576 19.61 -8.16 -20.64
N PHE A 577 19.92 -8.13 -21.92
CA PHE A 577 20.94 -7.26 -22.53
C PHE A 577 22.37 -7.56 -22.01
N GLY A 578 23.34 -7.58 -22.92
CA GLY A 578 24.74 -7.86 -22.61
C GLY A 578 25.27 -9.09 -23.33
N ASN A 579 26.38 -9.62 -22.83
CA ASN A 579 27.21 -10.56 -23.60
C ASN A 579 27.42 -11.84 -22.81
N LEU A 580 27.23 -12.97 -23.47
CA LEU A 580 27.44 -14.29 -22.90
C LEU A 580 28.45 -15.06 -23.74
N SER A 581 29.62 -15.32 -23.17
CA SER A 581 30.59 -16.29 -23.69
C SER A 581 30.55 -17.51 -22.79
N VAL A 582 29.99 -18.61 -23.30
CA VAL A 582 29.82 -19.87 -22.59
C VAL A 582 30.03 -21.06 -23.50
N SER A 583 30.74 -22.08 -23.02
CA SER A 583 30.98 -23.30 -23.80
C SER A 583 29.91 -24.37 -23.61
N ASN A 584 29.22 -24.40 -22.48
CA ASN A 584 28.17 -25.37 -22.20
C ASN A 584 27.18 -24.87 -21.14
N ILE A 585 25.87 -25.10 -21.39
CA ILE A 585 24.78 -24.75 -20.48
C ILE A 585 24.06 -26.02 -20.02
N HIS A 586 23.92 -26.19 -18.71
CA HIS A 586 23.12 -27.25 -18.09
C HIS A 586 22.01 -26.66 -17.23
N VAL A 587 20.76 -26.92 -17.61
CA VAL A 587 19.56 -26.50 -16.88
C VAL A 587 18.79 -27.74 -16.44
N SER A 588 18.83 -28.06 -15.15
CA SER A 588 18.24 -29.28 -14.63
C SER A 588 17.47 -29.07 -13.33
N ASN A 589 16.23 -29.56 -13.27
CA ASN A 589 15.32 -29.32 -12.14
C ASN A 589 15.23 -27.83 -11.77
N ALA A 590 15.31 -26.93 -12.76
CA ALA A 590 15.31 -25.49 -12.57
C ALA A 590 14.03 -24.87 -13.13
N SER A 591 13.57 -23.76 -12.57
CA SER A 591 12.34 -23.11 -13.04
C SER A 591 12.52 -22.48 -14.42
N LYS A 592 13.62 -21.76 -14.66
CA LYS A 592 13.95 -21.21 -15.98
C LYS A 592 15.36 -20.65 -16.12
N LEU A 593 15.86 -20.66 -17.36
CA LEU A 593 16.83 -19.72 -17.90
C LEU A 593 16.13 -18.83 -18.94
N TYR A 594 16.15 -17.52 -18.75
CA TYR A 594 15.57 -16.53 -19.66
C TYR A 594 16.68 -15.66 -20.24
N LEU A 595 16.75 -15.60 -21.57
CA LEU A 595 17.74 -14.84 -22.34
C LEU A 595 16.99 -13.84 -23.23
N GLU A 596 17.33 -12.56 -23.12
CA GLU A 596 16.70 -11.50 -23.90
C GLU A 596 17.73 -10.50 -24.41
N GLY A 597 17.81 -10.32 -25.73
CA GLY A 597 18.75 -9.37 -26.34
C GLY A 597 20.20 -9.62 -25.91
N VAL A 598 20.54 -10.88 -25.64
CA VAL A 598 21.89 -11.31 -25.23
C VAL A 598 22.67 -11.66 -26.49
N GLU A 599 23.84 -11.04 -26.63
CA GLU A 599 24.82 -11.37 -27.66
C GLU A 599 25.65 -12.57 -27.19
N VAL A 600 25.54 -13.69 -27.91
CA VAL A 600 26.35 -14.88 -27.62
C VAL A 600 27.59 -14.85 -28.51
N SER A 601 28.77 -14.92 -27.91
CA SER A 601 30.04 -14.76 -28.65
C SER A 601 30.34 -15.92 -29.59
N ASP A 602 29.81 -17.10 -29.27
CA ASP A 602 29.92 -18.31 -30.07
C ASP A 602 28.51 -18.66 -30.59
N ASN A 603 28.32 -18.69 -31.90
CA ASN A 603 26.99 -18.90 -32.52
C ASN A 603 26.36 -20.28 -32.20
N GLU A 604 27.13 -21.17 -31.56
CA GLU A 604 26.74 -22.55 -31.26
C GLU A 604 27.16 -22.92 -29.83
N VAL A 605 26.18 -22.96 -28.93
CA VAL A 605 26.37 -23.35 -27.51
C VAL A 605 25.54 -24.60 -27.23
N PRO A 606 26.18 -25.74 -26.92
CA PRO A 606 25.49 -26.94 -26.44
C PRO A 606 24.68 -26.65 -25.18
N ALA A 607 23.45 -27.15 -25.14
CA ALA A 607 22.55 -27.00 -24.01
C ALA A 607 21.88 -28.33 -23.65
N VAL A 608 21.88 -28.66 -22.35
CA VAL A 608 21.13 -29.79 -21.80
C VAL A 608 20.02 -29.26 -20.91
N VAL A 609 18.77 -29.63 -21.22
CA VAL A 609 17.57 -29.17 -20.51
C VAL A 609 16.75 -30.38 -20.06
N GLU A 610 16.65 -30.57 -18.75
CA GLU A 610 16.05 -31.78 -18.17
C GLU A 610 15.25 -31.51 -16.89
N SER A 611 14.40 -32.47 -16.52
CA SER A 611 13.63 -32.51 -15.27
C SER A 611 12.73 -31.27 -15.09
N PHE A 612 11.73 -31.11 -15.96
CA PHE A 612 10.76 -30.00 -15.94
C PHE A 612 11.40 -28.60 -16.04
N SER A 613 12.52 -28.49 -16.75
CA SER A 613 13.23 -27.23 -16.91
C SER A 613 12.83 -26.49 -18.18
N ARG A 614 13.06 -25.17 -18.20
CA ARG A 614 12.78 -24.34 -19.37
C ARG A 614 13.93 -23.40 -19.71
N ILE A 615 14.24 -23.29 -21.00
CA ILE A 615 15.02 -22.15 -21.55
C ILE A 615 14.09 -21.29 -22.39
N ILE A 616 14.18 -19.96 -22.24
CA ILE A 616 13.38 -18.99 -22.98
C ILE A 616 14.34 -18.02 -23.66
N VAL A 617 14.29 -17.96 -24.98
CA VAL A 617 15.16 -17.12 -25.80
C VAL A 617 14.30 -16.07 -26.50
N VAL A 618 14.59 -14.80 -26.25
CA VAL A 618 13.86 -13.64 -26.77
C VAL A 618 14.82 -12.76 -27.56
N ASN A 619 14.61 -12.63 -28.87
CA ASN A 619 15.46 -11.80 -29.75
C ASN A 619 16.97 -12.02 -29.51
N SER A 620 17.39 -13.27 -29.35
CA SER A 620 18.77 -13.64 -29.05
C SER A 620 19.15 -14.85 -29.89
N GLU A 621 20.38 -14.85 -30.37
CA GLU A 621 20.96 -15.93 -31.17
C GLU A 621 21.64 -16.93 -30.22
N CYS A 622 20.84 -17.75 -29.52
CA CYS A 622 21.37 -18.87 -28.73
C CYS A 622 20.80 -20.22 -29.16
N CYS A 623 21.63 -21.25 -28.99
CA CYS A 623 21.20 -22.62 -28.67
C CYS A 623 20.59 -23.42 -29.86
N ALA A 624 21.28 -23.46 -31.01
CA ALA A 624 20.71 -24.03 -32.24
C ALA A 624 21.31 -25.36 -32.78
N SER A 625 22.53 -25.79 -32.41
CA SER A 625 23.18 -26.92 -33.12
C SER A 625 23.33 -28.24 -32.35
N GLU A 626 23.36 -28.25 -31.01
CA GLU A 626 23.51 -29.49 -30.21
C GLU A 626 22.74 -29.42 -28.87
N THR A 627 21.42 -29.33 -28.95
CA THR A 627 20.55 -29.23 -27.78
C THR A 627 19.91 -30.59 -27.45
N SER A 628 20.06 -31.05 -26.20
CA SER A 628 19.34 -32.21 -25.67
C SER A 628 18.25 -31.73 -24.70
N VAL A 629 16.99 -32.06 -25.00
CA VAL A 629 15.82 -31.74 -24.19
C VAL A 629 15.10 -33.05 -23.86
N ASP A 630 14.69 -33.23 -22.60
CA ASP A 630 13.87 -34.38 -22.21
C ASP A 630 12.37 -34.12 -22.43
N ASP A 631 11.56 -35.19 -22.42
CA ASP A 631 10.11 -35.14 -22.70
C ASP A 631 9.31 -34.21 -21.76
N THR A 632 9.90 -33.78 -20.64
CA THR A 632 9.25 -32.94 -19.61
C THR A 632 9.66 -31.47 -19.68
N SER A 633 10.69 -31.16 -20.45
CA SER A 633 11.32 -29.86 -20.52
C SER A 633 10.99 -29.18 -21.85
N GLU A 634 11.27 -27.88 -21.96
CA GLU A 634 11.09 -27.19 -23.24
C GLU A 634 12.04 -26.01 -23.43
N ILE A 635 12.36 -25.74 -24.69
CA ILE A 635 12.97 -24.48 -25.12
C ILE A 635 11.93 -23.67 -25.89
N VAL A 636 11.73 -22.43 -25.48
CA VAL A 636 10.80 -21.49 -26.11
C VAL A 636 11.60 -20.39 -26.77
N ILE A 637 11.47 -20.26 -28.09
CA ILE A 637 12.07 -19.18 -28.88
C ILE A 637 10.94 -18.21 -29.23
N TYR A 638 11.10 -16.95 -28.85
CA TYR A 638 10.16 -15.87 -29.14
C TYR A 638 10.86 -14.75 -29.90
N ASN A 639 10.39 -14.51 -31.12
CA ASN A 639 10.84 -13.40 -31.94
C ASN A 639 9.81 -12.28 -31.85
N SER A 640 10.19 -11.17 -31.21
CA SER A 640 9.24 -10.05 -31.02
C SER A 640 8.94 -9.31 -32.32
N GLY A 641 9.83 -9.41 -33.32
CA GLY A 641 9.69 -8.76 -34.62
C GLY A 641 8.55 -9.32 -35.46
N ASP A 642 8.48 -10.65 -35.60
CA ASP A 642 7.41 -11.34 -36.33
C ASP A 642 6.31 -11.91 -35.41
N ARG A 643 6.47 -11.73 -34.10
CA ARG A 643 5.54 -12.18 -33.04
C ARG A 643 5.30 -13.69 -33.07
N SER A 644 6.32 -14.45 -33.49
CA SER A 644 6.27 -15.91 -33.55
C SER A 644 6.79 -16.54 -32.26
N VAL A 645 6.21 -17.70 -31.91
CA VAL A 645 6.66 -18.55 -30.80
C VAL A 645 6.95 -19.93 -31.36
N GLN A 646 8.18 -20.41 -31.19
CA GLN A 646 8.59 -21.79 -31.49
C GLN A 646 8.89 -22.53 -30.18
N ARG A 647 8.52 -23.82 -30.12
CA ARG A 647 8.82 -24.69 -28.98
C ARG A 647 9.59 -25.92 -29.44
N ILE A 648 10.64 -26.25 -28.71
CA ILE A 648 11.42 -27.48 -28.87
C ILE A 648 11.20 -28.30 -27.59
N ARG A 649 10.85 -29.58 -27.75
CA ARG A 649 10.66 -30.55 -26.67
C ARG A 649 11.52 -31.77 -26.96
#